data_AF-A0A2L0EZ00-F1
#
_entry.id   AF-A0A2L0EZ00-F1
#
_cell.length_a   1.000
_cell.length_b   1.000
_cell.length_c   1.000
_cell.angle_alpha   90.00
_cell.angle_beta   90.00
_cell.angle_gamma   90.00
#
_symmetry.space_group_name_H-M   'P 1'
#
loop_
_entity.id
_entity.type
_entity.pdbx_description
1 polymer ?
#
loop_
_entity_poly.entity_id
_entity_poly.type
_entity_poly.pdbx_seq_one_letter_code
_entity_poly.pdbx_strand_id
1 'polypeptide(L)'
;MEIASFLAALELQTHHDRVRRVVELGRAAARGDAGARALLGALSGSAQPYERLLALMSVYGSEDGARVVAALSDPSRAVRGRASRMTARFCDDAQALAALDALVERRALRRVVTDLARRKRQAVVDAFLGARLANGREPTIVDLLPLGSEPLVSAHARAIEEAGGPLCLARLAGRHPEVAARWFGEPIERSRSLDVRQRYRLAPLLAPLARRAPDAALRLIQALFALGEEPSFAADALRWLVRARPRATFDLLKACHEGGRPARPPGAFEVVKLDAVAPALGAERLVYLVRHAWGALSDGKRGVRWFLRLSSGDQEAVLDAFLRGGRGGFGAFLFRYVKVASAEERAIRQQAFERWSCAAQSADGSIAPEVLDFLPRDLREREARRHLVGCPALVAKPDRRMSYARLLPFAEAKEVLAPQLGHPEGDERAKAQALLLASVLHDRGALPDALANVRARKFEQDPVRRAMIGALAALPVARFAPEHLAAVGAVVQDALDAADLSPATSSAVERLVVRLFRVDGAWGARWLAKLLAVRGAASTPGLGEGLTKAEAERLTPALAQLAGAWTTGERAGAVLWLARSLGIRLKVVVPVLEALERLSRELPFAGVAAAALHLLRQHDRPRFARLVPELLRDDRSFVLIGAVARHVSLRRQDLLDPLLESRPMTGRFATGRTHWVIDFGAGHGRWTARQQERYAAGLVALLRDETRDVPTLRFAISTLVRLAYVDASVVTPFASDPRPPLREMAVRGLPWLDAGQGVPVLIVCLGDDRARWAIYALRKAFAEMPRERVLAELRAVPTTKVTVAKEVVRLLGEMGGDDAYRDLLRLDAPGTHRDVRIALLRALWDHLDRPETWGVFERAVQDPDWIVASKLADIPLGRLSAEAERRVSGLLAAILGRAEPEARLDLLRRAAHLPLRDEGRSLFLRLLGHLDAPAPEEAAEALAAALARMQPAEVETVVRRLEGIVPKRRHLVALLSVVASRLGPYAAPHLVAVGKGLLAALKADVLAVPQYLGLAARLLDWRALAQALSDLGRRDLLHHDGMVAAMSAVHACVHPSLLEEQLRESQDPRLRRLALEALVQAASPKNGWTAERRALLERYRQDTSPAVAGPASFVMPP
;
A
#
# COMPACT_ATOMS: atom_id res chain seq x y z
N MET A 1 24.56 52.72 -3.93
CA MET A 1 25.06 51.59 -3.10
C MET A 1 25.73 50.61 -4.04
N GLU A 2 27.03 50.37 -3.85
CA GLU A 2 27.78 49.42 -4.67
C GLU A 2 27.41 47.96 -4.33
N ILE A 3 27.39 47.09 -5.34
CA ILE A 3 26.99 45.67 -5.23
C ILE A 3 27.82 44.94 -4.16
N ALA A 4 29.14 45.18 -4.15
CA ALA A 4 30.07 44.54 -3.23
C ALA A 4 29.73 44.86 -1.76
N SER A 5 29.39 46.11 -1.46
CA SER A 5 28.99 46.54 -0.11
C SER A 5 27.68 45.87 0.33
N PHE A 6 26.70 45.78 -0.58
CA PHE A 6 25.43 45.11 -0.30
C PHE A 6 25.63 43.61 -0.04
N LEU A 7 26.40 42.92 -0.87
CA LEU A 7 26.69 41.49 -0.69
C LEU A 7 27.46 41.23 0.60
N ALA A 8 28.47 42.05 0.91
CA ALA A 8 29.22 41.95 2.17
C ALA A 8 28.31 42.07 3.40
N ALA A 9 27.31 42.97 3.38
CA ALA A 9 26.34 43.11 4.47
C ALA A 9 25.42 41.88 4.61
N LEU A 10 25.17 41.14 3.54
CA LEU A 10 24.34 39.92 3.54
C LEU A 10 25.10 38.67 4.00
N GLU A 11 26.43 38.63 3.81
CA GLU A 11 27.26 37.46 4.12
C GLU A 11 27.12 37.01 5.59
N LEU A 12 27.08 37.96 6.53
CA LEU A 12 27.00 37.69 7.97
C LEU A 12 25.59 37.34 8.47
N GLN A 13 24.59 37.31 7.59
CA GLN A 13 23.19 37.13 7.97
C GLN A 13 22.73 35.67 7.80
N THR A 14 21.60 35.32 8.43
CA THR A 14 20.92 34.06 8.11
C THR A 14 20.28 34.14 6.73
N HIS A 15 20.00 33.00 6.09
CA HIS A 15 19.26 32.99 4.81
C HIS A 15 17.91 33.72 4.91
N HIS A 16 17.22 33.61 6.06
CA HIS A 16 15.94 34.28 6.27
C HIS A 16 16.10 35.81 6.30
N ASP A 17 17.13 36.30 7.00
CA ASP A 17 17.41 37.74 7.10
C ASP A 17 17.88 38.32 5.76
N ARG A 18 18.73 37.58 5.02
CA ARG A 18 19.11 37.94 3.65
C ARG A 18 17.90 38.10 2.75
N VAL A 19 17.00 37.11 2.76
CA VAL A 19 15.77 37.16 1.95
C VAL A 19 14.90 38.34 2.37
N ARG A 20 14.75 38.61 3.67
CA ARG A 20 14.00 39.78 4.16
C ARG A 20 14.60 41.10 3.66
N ARG A 21 15.91 41.25 3.71
CA ARG A 21 16.60 42.46 3.22
C ARG A 21 16.43 42.66 1.72
N VAL A 22 16.50 41.56 0.96
CA VAL A 22 16.26 41.56 -0.49
C VAL A 22 14.79 41.85 -0.84
N VAL A 23 13.84 41.39 -0.03
CA VAL A 23 12.42 41.75 -0.16
C VAL A 23 12.20 43.25 0.09
N GLU A 24 12.86 43.82 1.11
CA GLU A 24 12.83 45.26 1.37
C GLU A 24 13.40 46.07 0.19
N LEU A 25 14.50 45.61 -0.39
CA LEU A 25 15.08 46.18 -1.61
C LEU A 25 14.09 46.15 -2.78
N GLY A 26 13.38 45.04 -2.96
CA GLY A 26 12.29 44.92 -3.95
C GLY A 26 11.16 45.93 -3.72
N ARG A 27 10.72 46.12 -2.46
CA ARG A 27 9.71 47.13 -2.12
C ARG A 27 10.19 48.55 -2.39
N ALA A 28 11.45 48.87 -2.11
CA ALA A 28 12.02 50.18 -2.40
C ALA A 28 12.05 50.47 -3.91
N ALA A 29 12.47 49.49 -4.72
CA ALA A 29 12.47 49.59 -6.17
C ALA A 29 11.06 49.80 -6.77
N ALA A 30 10.06 49.11 -6.21
CA ALA A 30 8.65 49.29 -6.60
C ALA A 30 8.11 50.69 -6.23
N ARG A 31 8.60 51.29 -5.15
CA ARG A 31 8.24 52.66 -4.71
C ARG A 31 8.92 53.79 -5.48
N GLY A 32 9.81 53.52 -6.44
CA GLY A 32 10.47 54.58 -7.20
C GLY A 32 11.98 54.69 -7.05
N ASP A 33 12.59 53.98 -6.10
CA ASP A 33 14.01 54.16 -5.77
C ASP A 33 14.93 53.68 -6.93
N ALA A 34 15.57 54.65 -7.59
CA ALA A 34 16.45 54.40 -8.72
C ALA A 34 17.71 53.59 -8.33
N GLY A 35 18.25 53.81 -7.13
CA GLY A 35 19.39 53.07 -6.61
C GLY A 35 19.05 51.61 -6.32
N ALA A 36 17.85 51.37 -5.77
CA ALA A 36 17.35 50.01 -5.55
C ALA A 36 17.11 49.26 -6.89
N ARG A 37 16.57 49.94 -7.91
CA ARG A 37 16.40 49.36 -9.25
C ARG A 37 17.75 49.04 -9.92
N ALA A 38 18.70 49.97 -9.88
CA ALA A 38 20.04 49.76 -10.44
C ALA A 38 20.74 48.56 -9.79
N LEU A 39 20.67 48.45 -8.46
CA LEU A 39 21.24 47.31 -7.73
C LEU A 39 20.57 45.98 -8.11
N LEU A 40 19.23 45.94 -8.20
CA LEU A 40 18.52 44.72 -8.62
C LEU A 40 18.84 44.34 -10.07
N GLY A 41 18.95 45.32 -10.97
CA GLY A 41 19.39 45.12 -12.34
C GLY A 41 20.77 44.49 -12.41
N ALA A 42 21.72 45.04 -11.65
CA ALA A 42 23.08 44.52 -11.62
C ALA A 42 23.17 43.10 -11.00
N LEU A 43 22.42 42.83 -9.92
CA LEU A 43 22.32 41.47 -9.36
C LEU A 43 21.71 40.47 -10.35
N SER A 44 20.72 40.90 -11.15
CA SER A 44 20.09 40.03 -12.16
C SER A 44 20.99 39.73 -13.35
N GLY A 45 21.91 40.63 -13.70
CA GLY A 45 22.89 40.45 -14.77
C GLY A 45 24.21 39.78 -14.34
N SER A 46 24.35 39.42 -13.06
CA SER A 46 25.59 38.84 -12.54
C SER A 46 25.90 37.46 -13.11
N ALA A 47 27.18 37.14 -13.32
CA ALA A 47 27.64 35.80 -13.70
C ALA A 47 27.36 34.76 -12.60
N GLN A 48 27.32 35.18 -11.33
CA GLN A 48 27.16 34.31 -10.17
C GLN A 48 25.66 33.97 -9.93
N PRO A 49 25.21 32.70 -10.08
CA PRO A 49 23.81 32.30 -9.88
C PRO A 49 23.21 32.66 -8.51
N TYR A 50 24.02 32.72 -7.45
CA TYR A 50 23.54 33.15 -6.15
C TYR A 50 22.99 34.59 -6.16
N GLU A 51 23.67 35.51 -6.84
CA GLU A 51 23.27 36.92 -6.92
C GLU A 51 21.98 37.09 -7.74
N ARG A 52 21.87 36.34 -8.85
CA ARG A 52 20.63 36.29 -9.64
C ARG A 52 19.46 35.71 -8.86
N LEU A 53 19.71 34.70 -8.01
CA LEU A 53 18.70 34.17 -7.10
C LEU A 53 18.25 35.21 -6.07
N LEU A 54 19.16 36.04 -5.53
CA LEU A 54 18.78 37.16 -4.67
C LEU A 54 17.91 38.15 -5.46
N ALA A 55 18.30 38.56 -6.66
CA ALA A 55 17.48 39.43 -7.51
C ALA A 55 16.07 38.87 -7.72
N LEU A 56 15.94 37.56 -7.96
CA LEU A 56 14.65 36.87 -8.08
C LEU A 56 13.84 36.88 -6.77
N MET A 57 14.49 36.70 -5.62
CA MET A 57 13.82 36.71 -4.32
C MET A 57 13.23 38.08 -3.96
N SER A 58 13.72 39.18 -4.55
CA SER A 58 13.15 40.51 -4.33
C SER A 58 11.72 40.68 -4.89
N VAL A 59 11.28 39.79 -5.79
CA VAL A 59 9.91 39.78 -6.34
C VAL A 59 8.85 39.60 -5.24
N TYR A 60 9.19 38.96 -4.11
CA TYR A 60 8.29 38.92 -2.95
C TYR A 60 7.95 40.31 -2.38
N GLY A 61 8.73 41.34 -2.71
CA GLY A 61 8.51 42.73 -2.32
C GLY A 61 8.13 43.65 -3.48
N SER A 62 8.63 43.40 -4.70
CA SER A 62 8.33 44.22 -5.87
C SER A 62 7.12 43.76 -6.69
N GLU A 63 6.70 42.51 -6.53
CA GLU A 63 5.67 41.85 -7.36
C GLU A 63 5.96 41.87 -8.88
N ASP A 64 7.22 42.03 -9.24
CA ASP A 64 7.70 42.07 -10.64
C ASP A 64 7.67 40.67 -11.27
N GLY A 65 6.54 40.35 -11.90
CA GLY A 65 6.32 39.09 -12.60
C GLY A 65 7.21 38.91 -13.85
N ALA A 66 7.65 39.98 -14.50
CA ALA A 66 8.52 39.91 -15.68
C ALA A 66 9.89 39.31 -15.32
N ARG A 67 10.42 39.64 -14.12
CA ARG A 67 11.63 39.03 -13.59
C ARG A 67 11.50 37.53 -13.34
N VAL A 68 10.31 37.08 -12.92
CA VAL A 68 10.05 35.64 -12.74
C VAL A 68 10.11 34.94 -14.09
N VAL A 69 9.51 35.51 -15.15
CA VAL A 69 9.55 34.95 -16.50
C VAL A 69 10.98 34.87 -17.02
N ALA A 70 11.76 35.95 -16.93
CA ALA A 70 13.16 35.95 -17.36
C ALA A 70 14.01 34.89 -16.64
N ALA A 71 13.78 34.67 -15.35
CA ALA A 71 14.49 33.69 -14.54
C ALA A 71 14.16 32.21 -14.86
N LEU A 72 13.12 31.94 -15.67
CA LEU A 72 12.80 30.57 -16.11
C LEU A 72 13.78 30.04 -17.16
N SER A 73 14.47 30.93 -17.87
CA SER A 73 15.50 30.59 -18.85
C SER A 73 16.92 30.71 -18.29
N ASP A 74 17.06 30.93 -16.97
CA ASP A 74 18.37 31.06 -16.32
C ASP A 74 19.21 29.78 -16.48
N PRO A 75 20.53 29.85 -16.71
CA PRO A 75 21.39 28.67 -16.78
C PRO A 75 21.40 27.81 -15.49
N SER A 76 21.16 28.41 -14.33
CA SER A 76 21.14 27.73 -13.04
C SER A 76 19.80 27.08 -12.73
N ARG A 77 19.83 25.79 -12.38
CA ARG A 77 18.64 25.04 -11.97
C ARG A 77 18.03 25.57 -10.68
N ALA A 78 18.85 26.15 -9.80
CA ALA A 78 18.38 26.71 -8.53
C ALA A 78 17.49 27.93 -8.78
N VAL A 79 17.87 28.78 -9.73
CA VAL A 79 17.11 29.96 -10.15
C VAL A 79 15.82 29.54 -10.86
N ARG A 80 15.89 28.70 -11.91
CA ARG A 80 14.69 28.19 -12.63
C ARG A 80 13.72 27.46 -11.72
N GLY A 81 14.24 26.59 -10.86
CA GLY A 81 13.47 25.80 -9.90
C GLY A 81 12.77 26.65 -8.83
N ARG A 82 13.29 27.84 -8.55
CA ARG A 82 12.63 28.84 -7.70
C ARG A 82 11.61 29.66 -8.49
N ALA A 83 11.97 30.16 -9.67
CA ALA A 83 11.11 30.94 -10.55
C ALA A 83 9.82 30.20 -10.91
N SER A 84 9.92 28.91 -11.28
CA SER A 84 8.74 28.07 -11.58
C SER A 84 7.74 27.98 -10.42
N ARG A 85 8.19 28.02 -9.16
CA ARG A 85 7.27 28.01 -7.98
C ARG A 85 6.64 29.37 -7.73
N MET A 86 7.18 30.42 -8.33
CA MET A 86 6.74 31.80 -8.20
C MET A 86 5.72 32.17 -9.29
N THR A 87 5.79 31.53 -10.47
CA THR A 87 4.94 31.80 -11.64
C THR A 87 3.46 31.95 -11.30
N ALA A 88 2.84 30.93 -10.70
CA ALA A 88 1.40 30.94 -10.46
C ALA A 88 0.94 32.01 -9.44
N ARG A 89 1.88 32.59 -8.67
CA ARG A 89 1.60 33.61 -7.65
C ARG A 89 1.86 35.03 -8.14
N PHE A 90 2.96 35.26 -8.86
CA PHE A 90 3.46 36.62 -9.15
C PHE A 90 3.34 37.04 -10.61
N CYS A 91 3.15 36.11 -11.55
CA CYS A 91 2.95 36.46 -12.95
C CYS A 91 1.47 36.76 -13.21
N ASP A 92 1.19 37.81 -13.99
CA ASP A 92 -0.12 38.02 -14.61
C ASP A 92 -0.43 36.94 -15.66
N ASP A 93 -1.58 37.00 -16.34
CA ASP A 93 -2.02 35.95 -17.25
C ASP A 93 -1.14 35.85 -18.51
N ALA A 94 -0.71 36.98 -19.09
CA ALA A 94 0.17 36.99 -20.25
C ALA A 94 1.58 36.46 -19.89
N GLN A 95 2.11 36.89 -18.75
CA GLN A 95 3.38 36.42 -18.22
C GLN A 95 3.33 34.93 -17.84
N ALA A 96 2.20 34.44 -17.31
CA ALA A 96 2.05 33.03 -16.99
C ALA A 96 2.05 32.15 -18.24
N LEU A 97 1.47 32.60 -19.36
CA LEU A 97 1.57 31.90 -20.65
C LEU A 97 3.01 31.88 -21.15
N ALA A 98 3.68 33.03 -21.19
CA ALA A 98 5.10 33.11 -21.56
C ALA A 98 5.98 32.21 -20.66
N ALA A 99 5.67 32.14 -19.36
CA ALA A 99 6.35 31.26 -18.42
C ALA A 99 6.13 29.77 -18.73
N LEU A 100 4.92 29.36 -19.09
CA LEU A 100 4.63 27.97 -19.46
C LEU A 100 5.41 27.54 -20.71
N ASP A 101 5.59 28.45 -21.68
CA ASP A 101 6.38 28.18 -22.88
C ASP A 101 7.89 28.14 -22.63
N ALA A 102 8.39 28.93 -21.67
CA ALA A 102 9.81 28.92 -21.27
C ALA A 102 10.22 27.66 -20.46
N LEU A 103 9.27 26.91 -19.91
CA LEU A 103 9.56 25.77 -19.02
C LEU A 103 10.02 24.52 -19.79
N VAL A 104 11.32 24.24 -19.72
CA VAL A 104 11.93 23.03 -20.29
C VAL A 104 11.61 21.76 -19.48
N GLU A 105 11.63 21.85 -18.14
CA GLU A 105 11.46 20.69 -17.28
C GLU A 105 9.98 20.23 -17.18
N ARG A 106 9.65 19.05 -17.72
CA ARG A 106 8.29 18.45 -17.65
C ARG A 106 7.70 18.44 -16.24
N ARG A 107 8.51 18.22 -15.20
CA ARG A 107 8.05 18.22 -13.80
C ARG A 107 7.71 19.62 -13.29
N ALA A 108 8.45 20.64 -13.72
CA ALA A 108 8.15 22.03 -13.39
C ALA A 108 6.86 22.46 -14.11
N LEU A 109 6.75 22.19 -15.41
CA LEU A 109 5.55 22.48 -16.21
C LEU A 109 4.28 21.90 -15.57
N ARG A 110 4.25 20.58 -15.31
CA ARG A 110 3.10 19.91 -14.67
C ARG A 110 2.71 20.54 -13.33
N ARG A 111 3.70 20.97 -12.55
CA ARG A 111 3.46 21.63 -11.25
C ARG A 111 2.85 23.01 -11.44
N VAL A 112 3.40 23.82 -12.35
CA VAL A 112 2.90 25.18 -12.62
C VAL A 112 1.46 25.13 -13.13
N VAL A 113 1.15 24.26 -14.11
CA VAL A 113 -0.23 24.07 -14.59
C VAL A 113 -1.15 23.63 -13.44
N THR A 114 -0.70 22.70 -12.59
CA THR A 114 -1.49 22.27 -11.42
C THR A 114 -1.68 23.40 -10.40
N ASP A 115 -0.69 24.27 -10.19
CA ASP A 115 -0.75 25.40 -9.27
C ASP A 115 -1.65 26.51 -9.80
N LEU A 116 -1.59 26.82 -11.11
CA LEU A 116 -2.51 27.73 -11.80
C LEU A 116 -3.95 27.23 -11.69
N ALA A 117 -4.19 25.95 -11.97
CA ALA A 117 -5.51 25.35 -11.85
C ALA A 117 -6.02 25.34 -10.40
N ARG A 118 -5.15 25.13 -9.40
CA ARG A 118 -5.50 25.23 -7.97
C ARG A 118 -5.86 26.66 -7.54
N ARG A 119 -5.25 27.66 -8.18
CA ARG A 119 -5.51 29.09 -7.96
C ARG A 119 -6.68 29.64 -8.76
N LYS A 120 -7.46 28.78 -9.42
CA LYS A 120 -8.61 29.17 -10.26
C LYS A 120 -8.23 30.14 -11.40
N ARG A 121 -7.07 29.93 -12.02
CA ARG A 121 -6.65 30.65 -13.24
C ARG A 121 -6.89 29.78 -14.47
N GLN A 122 -8.15 29.38 -14.70
CA GLN A 122 -8.52 28.45 -15.77
C GLN A 122 -8.24 29.00 -17.17
N ALA A 123 -8.48 30.29 -17.42
CA ALA A 123 -8.27 30.89 -18.75
C ALA A 123 -6.83 30.69 -19.26
N VAL A 124 -5.83 30.88 -18.39
CA VAL A 124 -4.41 30.64 -18.71
C VAL A 124 -4.15 29.16 -19.00
N VAL A 125 -4.71 28.26 -18.20
CA VAL A 125 -4.56 26.81 -18.39
C VAL A 125 -5.19 26.39 -19.71
N ASP A 126 -6.37 26.89 -20.02
CA ASP A 126 -7.10 26.55 -21.24
C ASP A 126 -6.41 27.09 -22.48
N ALA A 127 -5.95 28.34 -22.45
CA ALA A 127 -5.18 28.94 -23.54
C ALA A 127 -3.88 28.16 -23.82
N PHE A 128 -3.13 27.81 -22.77
CA PHE A 128 -1.90 27.01 -22.91
C PHE A 128 -2.17 25.63 -23.49
N LEU A 129 -3.13 24.89 -22.93
CA LEU A 129 -3.44 23.53 -23.36
C LEU A 129 -4.04 23.49 -24.76
N GLY A 130 -4.93 24.43 -25.09
CA GLY A 130 -5.51 24.57 -26.42
C GLY A 130 -4.44 24.87 -27.49
N ALA A 131 -3.55 25.84 -27.23
CA ALA A 131 -2.45 26.16 -28.14
C ALA A 131 -1.50 24.96 -28.35
N ARG A 132 -1.17 24.22 -27.29
CA ARG A 132 -0.31 23.02 -27.39
C ARG A 132 -0.96 21.90 -28.20
N LEU A 133 -2.28 21.70 -28.06
CA LEU A 133 -3.02 20.67 -28.80
C LEU A 133 -3.21 21.01 -30.28
N ALA A 134 -3.26 22.30 -30.65
CA ALA A 134 -3.29 22.72 -32.04
C ALA A 134 -2.02 22.31 -32.80
N ASN A 135 -0.87 22.24 -32.10
CA ASN A 135 0.43 21.86 -32.67
C ASN A 135 0.70 20.35 -32.63
N GLY A 136 -0.22 19.53 -32.12
CA GLY A 136 -0.09 18.08 -32.06
C GLY A 136 -0.60 17.47 -30.75
N ARG A 137 -0.73 16.15 -30.74
CA ARG A 137 -1.31 15.38 -29.62
C ARG A 137 -0.23 14.77 -28.73
N GLU A 138 0.50 15.61 -28.00
CA GLU A 138 1.50 15.11 -27.05
C GLU A 138 0.79 14.41 -25.85
N PRO A 139 1.09 13.12 -25.56
CA PRO A 139 0.44 12.38 -24.48
C PRO A 139 0.52 13.06 -23.10
N THR A 140 1.63 13.78 -22.84
CA THR A 140 1.82 14.46 -21.55
C THR A 140 0.91 15.69 -21.39
N ILE A 141 0.60 16.37 -22.49
CA ILE A 141 -0.35 17.50 -22.53
C ILE A 141 -1.78 16.99 -22.41
N VAL A 142 -2.11 15.89 -23.09
CA VAL A 142 -3.43 15.23 -22.96
C VAL A 142 -3.70 14.79 -21.52
N ASP A 143 -2.69 14.32 -20.80
CA ASP A 143 -2.83 13.98 -19.36
C ASP A 143 -3.11 15.20 -18.46
N LEU A 144 -2.83 16.41 -18.94
CA LEU A 144 -3.10 17.68 -18.24
C LEU A 144 -4.44 18.30 -18.62
N LEU A 145 -5.08 17.88 -19.73
CA LEU A 145 -6.38 18.40 -20.17
C LEU A 145 -7.44 18.51 -19.05
N PRO A 146 -7.62 17.51 -18.17
CA PRO A 146 -8.60 17.61 -17.09
C PRO A 146 -8.32 18.68 -16.04
N LEU A 147 -7.16 19.36 -16.08
CA LEU A 147 -6.87 20.53 -15.24
C LEU A 147 -7.55 21.80 -15.77
N GLY A 148 -7.91 21.84 -17.05
CA GLY A 148 -8.64 22.94 -17.69
C GLY A 148 -10.14 22.96 -17.36
N SER A 149 -10.86 23.87 -18.00
CA SER A 149 -12.32 23.99 -17.86
C SER A 149 -13.07 22.84 -18.54
N GLU A 150 -14.34 22.66 -18.15
CA GLU A 150 -15.23 21.67 -18.78
C GLU A 150 -15.38 21.89 -20.30
N PRO A 151 -15.61 23.11 -20.82
CA PRO A 151 -15.71 23.35 -22.25
C PRO A 151 -14.49 22.87 -23.04
N LEU A 152 -13.28 23.15 -22.56
CA LEU A 152 -12.04 22.68 -23.19
C LEU A 152 -11.96 21.15 -23.20
N VAL A 153 -12.24 20.52 -22.05
CA VAL A 153 -12.20 19.06 -21.92
C VAL A 153 -13.18 18.40 -22.87
N SER A 154 -14.41 18.93 -22.98
CA SER A 154 -15.45 18.43 -23.88
C SER A 154 -15.06 18.64 -25.35
N ALA A 155 -14.50 19.80 -25.72
CA ALA A 155 -14.03 20.08 -27.08
C ALA A 155 -12.90 19.13 -27.53
N HIS A 156 -12.08 18.65 -26.58
CA HIS A 156 -10.96 17.72 -26.84
C HIS A 156 -11.21 16.29 -26.35
N ALA A 157 -12.48 15.87 -26.23
CA ALA A 157 -12.84 14.51 -25.80
C ALA A 157 -12.15 13.43 -26.66
N ARG A 158 -12.14 13.59 -27.98
CA ARG A 158 -11.45 12.66 -28.90
C ARG A 158 -9.95 12.50 -28.59
N ALA A 159 -9.27 13.59 -28.20
CA ALA A 159 -7.85 13.52 -27.84
C ALA A 159 -7.62 12.71 -26.56
N ILE A 160 -8.49 12.86 -25.56
CA ILE A 160 -8.45 12.05 -24.34
C ILE A 160 -8.83 10.59 -24.62
N GLU A 161 -9.76 10.32 -25.54
CA GLU A 161 -10.13 8.96 -25.97
C GLU A 161 -8.94 8.21 -26.59
N GLU A 162 -8.25 8.86 -27.53
CA GLU A 162 -7.16 8.26 -28.29
C GLU A 162 -5.84 8.25 -27.49
N ALA A 163 -5.54 9.30 -26.71
CA ALA A 163 -4.22 9.49 -26.09
C ALA A 163 -4.23 9.69 -24.56
N GLY A 164 -5.39 9.71 -23.89
CA GLY A 164 -5.49 9.90 -22.44
C GLY A 164 -5.07 8.65 -21.65
N GLY A 165 -4.06 8.77 -20.80
CA GLY A 165 -3.60 7.68 -19.93
C GLY A 165 -4.34 7.59 -18.59
N PRO A 166 -3.97 6.64 -17.70
CA PRO A 166 -4.64 6.45 -16.41
C PRO A 166 -4.69 7.70 -15.52
N LEU A 167 -3.63 8.53 -15.57
CA LEU A 167 -3.59 9.80 -14.83
C LEU A 167 -4.56 10.84 -15.39
N CYS A 168 -4.74 10.91 -16.71
CA CYS A 168 -5.76 11.72 -17.36
C CYS A 168 -7.14 11.33 -16.83
N LEU A 169 -7.46 10.02 -16.89
CA LEU A 169 -8.76 9.49 -16.51
C LEU A 169 -9.08 9.69 -15.03
N ALA A 170 -8.10 9.45 -14.14
CA ALA A 170 -8.25 9.71 -12.72
C ALA A 170 -8.49 11.21 -12.42
N ARG A 171 -7.84 12.12 -13.16
CA ARG A 171 -8.05 13.57 -13.02
C ARG A 171 -9.39 14.01 -13.58
N LEU A 172 -9.81 13.46 -14.72
CA LEU A 172 -11.13 13.69 -15.32
C LEU A 172 -12.22 13.35 -14.31
N ALA A 173 -12.18 12.15 -13.75
CA ALA A 173 -13.06 11.71 -12.68
C ALA A 173 -13.00 12.59 -11.42
N GLY A 174 -11.81 13.08 -11.08
CA GLY A 174 -11.57 13.88 -9.88
C GLY A 174 -11.98 15.36 -9.98
N ARG A 175 -12.06 15.91 -11.20
CA ARG A 175 -12.30 17.34 -11.48
C ARG A 175 -13.59 17.60 -12.25
N HIS A 176 -13.94 16.72 -13.19
CA HIS A 176 -15.12 16.80 -14.04
C HIS A 176 -15.95 15.50 -13.94
N PRO A 177 -16.42 15.13 -12.73
CA PRO A 177 -17.00 13.82 -12.48
C PRO A 177 -18.27 13.54 -13.29
N GLU A 178 -19.15 14.53 -13.51
CA GLU A 178 -20.38 14.36 -14.30
C GLU A 178 -20.09 14.13 -15.78
N VAL A 179 -19.08 14.83 -16.32
CA VAL A 179 -18.60 14.61 -17.70
C VAL A 179 -18.03 13.21 -17.85
N ALA A 180 -17.16 12.79 -16.91
CA ALA A 180 -16.62 11.43 -16.87
C ALA A 180 -17.73 10.37 -16.81
N ALA A 181 -18.71 10.53 -15.93
CA ALA A 181 -19.78 9.55 -15.77
C ALA A 181 -20.63 9.40 -17.03
N ARG A 182 -21.06 10.51 -17.65
CA ARG A 182 -21.83 10.46 -18.91
C ARG A 182 -21.02 9.84 -20.04
N TRP A 183 -19.79 10.29 -20.21
CA TRP A 183 -18.95 9.89 -21.33
C TRP A 183 -18.59 8.40 -21.31
N PHE A 184 -18.35 7.83 -20.13
CA PHE A 184 -18.08 6.40 -20.02
C PHE A 184 -19.36 5.55 -19.84
N GLY A 185 -20.43 6.12 -19.25
CA GLY A 185 -21.69 5.42 -19.01
C GLY A 185 -22.55 5.23 -20.25
N GLU A 186 -22.78 6.30 -21.03
CA GLU A 186 -23.69 6.26 -22.18
C GLU A 186 -23.28 5.22 -23.25
N PRO A 187 -21.98 5.07 -23.62
CA PRO A 187 -21.58 4.03 -24.57
C PRO A 187 -21.84 2.61 -24.04
N ILE A 188 -21.60 2.36 -22.75
CA ILE A 188 -21.79 1.04 -22.12
C ILE A 188 -23.28 0.69 -22.05
N GLU A 189 -24.12 1.66 -21.69
CA GLU A 189 -25.58 1.49 -21.67
C GLU A 189 -26.13 1.23 -23.08
N ARG A 190 -25.58 1.90 -24.10
CA ARG A 190 -25.98 1.75 -25.51
C ARG A 190 -25.53 0.42 -26.12
N SER A 191 -24.27 0.03 -25.94
CA SER A 191 -23.71 -1.18 -26.56
C SER A 191 -24.11 -2.46 -25.83
N ARG A 192 -24.46 -2.36 -24.53
CA ARG A 192 -24.66 -3.50 -23.62
C ARG A 192 -23.50 -4.51 -23.70
N SER A 193 -22.29 -4.00 -23.88
CA SER A 193 -21.05 -4.76 -23.98
C SER A 193 -19.90 -3.98 -23.36
N LEU A 194 -18.87 -4.69 -22.92
CA LEU A 194 -17.69 -4.09 -22.33
C LEU A 194 -16.43 -4.76 -22.89
N ASP A 195 -15.67 -4.02 -23.69
CA ASP A 195 -14.40 -4.50 -24.24
C ASP A 195 -13.23 -4.33 -23.26
N VAL A 196 -12.10 -4.98 -23.55
CA VAL A 196 -10.90 -4.97 -22.68
C VAL A 196 -10.31 -3.56 -22.55
N ARG A 197 -10.36 -2.73 -23.59
CA ARG A 197 -9.87 -1.34 -23.56
C ARG A 197 -10.75 -0.48 -22.66
N GLN A 198 -12.07 -0.62 -22.73
CA GLN A 198 -13.02 0.07 -21.86
C GLN A 198 -12.80 -0.33 -20.40
N ARG A 199 -12.69 -1.64 -20.07
CA ARG A 199 -12.35 -2.11 -18.72
C ARG A 199 -11.08 -1.44 -18.18
N TYR A 200 -10.01 -1.45 -18.99
CA TYR A 200 -8.73 -0.85 -18.63
C TYR A 200 -8.85 0.66 -18.32
N ARG A 201 -9.65 1.39 -19.11
CA ARG A 201 -9.87 2.84 -18.94
C ARG A 201 -10.79 3.18 -17.76
N LEU A 202 -11.75 2.31 -17.44
CA LEU A 202 -12.65 2.51 -16.31
C LEU A 202 -11.95 2.36 -14.95
N ALA A 203 -11.04 1.38 -14.82
CA ALA A 203 -10.38 1.08 -13.55
C ALA A 203 -9.80 2.32 -12.80
N PRO A 204 -8.99 3.20 -13.42
CA PRO A 204 -8.47 4.41 -12.76
C PRO A 204 -9.52 5.49 -12.49
N LEU A 205 -10.71 5.40 -13.08
CA LEU A 205 -11.79 6.38 -13.01
C LEU A 205 -12.80 6.08 -11.89
N LEU A 206 -13.10 4.80 -11.63
CA LEU A 206 -14.17 4.38 -10.72
C LEU A 206 -14.02 4.90 -9.29
N ALA A 207 -12.83 4.79 -8.68
CA ALA A 207 -12.64 5.21 -7.29
C ALA A 207 -12.65 6.74 -7.10
N PRO A 208 -11.95 7.55 -7.93
CA PRO A 208 -12.11 8.99 -7.89
C PRO A 208 -13.54 9.46 -8.19
N LEU A 209 -14.24 8.81 -9.13
CA LEU A 209 -15.63 9.12 -9.44
C LEU A 209 -16.52 8.83 -8.24
N ALA A 210 -16.43 7.65 -7.62
CA ALA A 210 -17.18 7.30 -6.41
C ALA A 210 -16.95 8.27 -5.24
N ARG A 211 -15.75 8.84 -5.14
CA ARG A 211 -15.43 9.86 -4.14
C ARG A 211 -16.04 11.23 -4.44
N ARG A 212 -16.21 11.60 -5.72
CA ARG A 212 -16.60 12.95 -6.14
C ARG A 212 -18.06 13.07 -6.57
N ALA A 213 -18.60 12.07 -7.26
CA ALA A 213 -19.99 11.95 -7.68
C ALA A 213 -20.49 10.52 -7.41
N PRO A 214 -20.83 10.20 -6.14
CA PRO A 214 -21.19 8.84 -5.73
C PRO A 214 -22.42 8.29 -6.44
N ASP A 215 -23.42 9.13 -6.74
CA ASP A 215 -24.65 8.68 -7.42
C ASP A 215 -24.39 8.31 -8.88
N ALA A 216 -23.54 9.09 -9.57
CA ALA A 216 -23.12 8.79 -10.94
C ALA A 216 -22.26 7.51 -11.00
N ALA A 217 -21.35 7.34 -10.04
CA ALA A 217 -20.57 6.11 -9.91
C ALA A 217 -21.45 4.89 -9.61
N LEU A 218 -22.49 5.04 -8.78
CA LEU A 218 -23.41 3.95 -8.45
C LEU A 218 -24.15 3.46 -9.71
N ARG A 219 -24.69 4.38 -10.53
CA ARG A 219 -25.34 4.02 -11.81
C ARG A 219 -24.38 3.29 -12.76
N LEU A 220 -23.15 3.80 -12.89
CA LEU A 220 -22.15 3.16 -13.74
C LEU A 220 -21.79 1.75 -13.25
N ILE A 221 -21.58 1.56 -11.95
CA ILE A 221 -21.27 0.23 -11.38
C ILE A 221 -22.48 -0.71 -11.52
N GLN A 222 -23.71 -0.22 -11.38
CA GLN A 222 -24.91 -0.99 -11.64
C GLN A 222 -24.96 -1.49 -13.09
N ALA A 223 -24.65 -0.64 -14.07
CA ALA A 223 -24.55 -1.05 -15.47
C ALA A 223 -23.45 -2.12 -15.67
N LEU A 224 -22.29 -1.97 -15.01
CA LEU A 224 -21.21 -2.96 -15.08
C LEU A 224 -21.62 -4.32 -14.49
N PHE A 225 -22.32 -4.34 -13.35
CA PHE A 225 -22.83 -5.59 -12.77
C PHE A 225 -23.89 -6.25 -13.65
N ALA A 226 -24.73 -5.48 -14.34
CA ALA A 226 -25.68 -6.02 -15.32
C ALA A 226 -24.98 -6.70 -16.51
N LEU A 227 -23.73 -6.33 -16.82
CA LEU A 227 -22.88 -6.98 -17.82
C LEU A 227 -22.10 -8.19 -17.29
N GLY A 228 -22.23 -8.50 -15.99
CA GLY A 228 -21.51 -9.60 -15.35
C GLY A 228 -20.09 -9.27 -14.91
N GLU A 229 -19.77 -7.99 -14.68
CA GLU A 229 -18.53 -7.62 -14.02
C GLU A 229 -18.58 -7.98 -12.53
N GLU A 230 -17.52 -8.61 -12.03
CA GLU A 230 -17.47 -9.03 -10.63
C GLU A 230 -17.36 -7.83 -9.68
N PRO A 231 -17.92 -7.93 -8.45
CA PRO A 231 -17.75 -6.91 -7.42
C PRO A 231 -16.28 -6.56 -7.10
N SER A 232 -15.36 -7.50 -7.33
CA SER A 232 -13.91 -7.32 -7.15
C SER A 232 -13.33 -6.24 -8.06
N PHE A 233 -13.84 -6.09 -9.29
CA PHE A 233 -13.42 -5.05 -10.24
C PHE A 233 -13.68 -3.63 -9.70
N ALA A 234 -14.79 -3.45 -8.97
CA ALA A 234 -15.20 -2.17 -8.40
C ALA A 234 -14.86 -2.01 -6.91
N ALA A 235 -14.07 -2.91 -6.31
CA ALA A 235 -13.87 -2.98 -4.86
C ALA A 235 -13.43 -1.63 -4.23
N ASP A 236 -12.50 -0.92 -4.86
CA ASP A 236 -12.02 0.38 -4.39
C ASP A 236 -13.12 1.44 -4.41
N ALA A 237 -13.93 1.48 -5.47
CA ALA A 237 -15.05 2.39 -5.61
C ALA A 237 -16.17 2.04 -4.61
N LEU A 238 -16.51 0.76 -4.45
CA LEU A 238 -17.50 0.28 -3.49
C LEU A 238 -17.12 0.66 -2.05
N ARG A 239 -15.84 0.64 -1.66
CA ARG A 239 -15.41 1.11 -0.33
C ARG A 239 -15.68 2.59 -0.09
N TRP A 240 -15.65 3.42 -1.13
CA TRP A 240 -16.08 4.82 -1.04
C TRP A 240 -17.61 4.94 -1.01
N LEU A 241 -18.30 4.19 -1.87
CA LEU A 241 -19.77 4.22 -1.96
C LEU A 241 -20.45 3.72 -0.69
N VAL A 242 -19.92 2.69 -0.01
CA VAL A 242 -20.44 2.22 1.28
C VAL A 242 -20.50 3.35 2.31
N ARG A 243 -19.53 4.29 2.29
CA ARG A 243 -19.51 5.43 3.21
C ARG A 243 -20.43 6.56 2.76
N ALA A 244 -20.52 6.81 1.46
CA ALA A 244 -21.27 7.94 0.89
C ALA A 244 -22.76 7.64 0.66
N ARG A 245 -23.10 6.41 0.30
CA ARG A 245 -24.44 5.90 -0.06
C ARG A 245 -24.62 4.47 0.48
N PRO A 246 -24.60 4.25 1.81
CA PRO A 246 -24.61 2.92 2.42
C PRO A 246 -25.80 2.05 1.98
N ARG A 247 -27.03 2.60 1.99
CA ARG A 247 -28.25 1.87 1.61
C ARG A 247 -28.24 1.45 0.14
N ALA A 248 -28.00 2.41 -0.75
CA ALA A 248 -28.01 2.14 -2.19
C ALA A 248 -26.87 1.21 -2.62
N THR A 249 -25.70 1.29 -1.96
CA THR A 249 -24.59 0.35 -2.20
C THR A 249 -24.95 -1.05 -1.71
N PHE A 250 -25.60 -1.17 -0.55
CA PHE A 250 -26.13 -2.45 -0.08
C PHE A 250 -27.15 -3.02 -1.08
N ASP A 251 -28.11 -2.21 -1.55
CA ASP A 251 -29.16 -2.66 -2.47
C ASP A 251 -28.56 -3.14 -3.80
N LEU A 252 -27.54 -2.44 -4.30
CA LEU A 252 -26.79 -2.85 -5.48
C LEU A 252 -26.10 -4.22 -5.29
N LEU A 253 -25.43 -4.42 -4.14
CA LEU A 253 -24.77 -5.70 -3.83
C LEU A 253 -25.78 -6.81 -3.57
N LYS A 254 -26.92 -6.52 -2.96
CA LYS A 254 -28.04 -7.45 -2.77
C LYS A 254 -28.59 -7.89 -4.13
N ALA A 255 -28.88 -6.96 -5.03
CA ALA A 255 -29.35 -7.26 -6.38
C ALA A 255 -28.34 -8.14 -7.15
N CYS A 256 -27.04 -7.85 -7.05
CA CYS A 256 -25.98 -8.68 -7.63
C CYS A 256 -25.94 -10.08 -6.99
N HIS A 257 -26.06 -10.17 -5.66
CA HIS A 257 -26.05 -11.44 -4.94
C HIS A 257 -27.26 -12.32 -5.26
N GLU A 258 -28.46 -11.72 -5.39
CA GLU A 258 -29.71 -12.41 -5.70
C GLU A 258 -29.88 -12.75 -7.18
N GLY A 259 -29.34 -11.91 -8.08
CA GLY A 259 -29.38 -12.13 -9.53
C GLY A 259 -28.28 -13.06 -10.05
N GLY A 260 -27.22 -13.26 -9.29
CA GLY A 260 -26.16 -14.21 -9.60
C GLY A 260 -26.55 -15.66 -9.30
N ARG A 261 -25.65 -16.59 -9.63
CA ARG A 261 -25.78 -17.96 -9.13
C ARG A 261 -25.61 -17.97 -7.62
N PRO A 262 -26.21 -18.95 -6.91
CA PRO A 262 -25.96 -19.14 -5.50
C PRO A 262 -24.46 -19.10 -5.20
N ALA A 263 -24.06 -18.24 -4.25
CA ALA A 263 -22.70 -18.11 -3.79
C ALA A 263 -22.63 -18.41 -2.29
N ARG A 264 -21.51 -18.95 -1.83
CA ARG A 264 -21.29 -19.09 -0.39
C ARG A 264 -21.25 -17.69 0.24
N PRO A 265 -21.93 -17.46 1.39
CA PRO A 265 -21.84 -16.20 2.11
C PRO A 265 -20.37 -15.80 2.38
N PRO A 266 -20.01 -14.50 2.23
CA PRO A 266 -20.91 -13.36 2.05
C PRO A 266 -21.24 -13.01 0.59
N GLY A 267 -20.82 -13.83 -0.38
CA GLY A 267 -21.09 -13.58 -1.80
C GLY A 267 -20.59 -12.22 -2.27
N ALA A 268 -21.46 -11.44 -2.93
CA ALA A 268 -21.10 -10.15 -3.53
C ALA A 268 -20.58 -9.13 -2.50
N PHE A 269 -20.91 -9.34 -1.22
CA PHE A 269 -20.50 -8.47 -0.12
C PHE A 269 -19.05 -8.71 0.36
N GLU A 270 -18.34 -9.70 -0.16
CA GLU A 270 -16.95 -10.01 0.27
C GLU A 270 -15.99 -8.82 0.13
N VAL A 271 -16.23 -7.95 -0.84
CA VAL A 271 -15.38 -6.80 -1.18
C VAL A 271 -15.55 -5.59 -0.25
N VAL A 272 -16.52 -5.64 0.67
CA VAL A 272 -16.85 -4.53 1.58
C VAL A 272 -17.09 -4.99 3.02
N LYS A 273 -16.88 -4.06 3.96
CA LYS A 273 -17.30 -4.20 5.36
C LYS A 273 -18.31 -3.11 5.69
N LEU A 274 -19.44 -3.51 6.27
CA LEU A 274 -20.57 -2.63 6.54
C LEU A 274 -20.66 -2.22 8.02
N ASP A 275 -19.77 -2.70 8.89
CA ASP A 275 -19.83 -2.43 10.33
C ASP A 275 -19.75 -0.93 10.70
N ALA A 276 -18.93 -0.15 9.99
CA ALA A 276 -18.80 1.28 10.27
C ALA A 276 -20.07 2.08 9.95
N VAL A 277 -20.92 1.57 9.05
CA VAL A 277 -22.14 2.22 8.54
C VAL A 277 -23.42 1.47 8.91
N ALA A 278 -23.33 0.42 9.72
CA ALA A 278 -24.49 -0.39 10.15
C ALA A 278 -25.66 0.46 10.69
N PRO A 279 -25.45 1.52 11.50
CA PRO A 279 -26.55 2.38 11.97
C PRO A 279 -27.31 3.12 10.85
N ALA A 280 -26.74 3.24 9.65
CA ALA A 280 -27.37 3.92 8.52
C ALA A 280 -28.19 2.98 7.62
N LEU A 281 -28.10 1.66 7.80
CA LEU A 281 -28.72 0.66 6.91
C LEU A 281 -30.21 0.43 7.19
N GLY A 282 -30.61 0.50 8.46
CA GLY A 282 -31.95 0.15 8.92
C GLY A 282 -32.20 -1.37 9.03
N ALA A 283 -33.25 -1.74 9.74
CA ALA A 283 -33.59 -3.12 10.13
C ALA A 283 -33.59 -4.12 8.97
N GLU A 284 -34.31 -3.85 7.87
CA GLU A 284 -34.46 -4.78 6.75
C GLU A 284 -33.11 -5.24 6.16
N ARG A 285 -32.20 -4.30 5.92
CA ARG A 285 -30.87 -4.55 5.34
C ARG A 285 -29.96 -5.26 6.34
N LEU A 286 -30.05 -4.92 7.62
CA LEU A 286 -29.29 -5.60 8.68
C LEU A 286 -29.76 -7.05 8.86
N VAL A 287 -31.07 -7.30 8.84
CA VAL A 287 -31.66 -8.65 8.86
C VAL A 287 -31.16 -9.47 7.69
N TYR A 288 -31.13 -8.89 6.49
CA TYR A 288 -30.58 -9.56 5.32
C TYR A 288 -29.10 -9.93 5.49
N LEU A 289 -28.26 -8.99 5.97
CA LEU A 289 -26.85 -9.28 6.21
C LEU A 289 -26.68 -10.42 7.21
N VAL A 290 -27.41 -10.44 8.32
CA VAL A 290 -27.33 -11.51 9.32
C VAL A 290 -27.72 -12.87 8.73
N ARG A 291 -28.72 -12.93 7.86
CA ARG A 291 -29.21 -14.19 7.27
C ARG A 291 -28.36 -14.69 6.09
N HIS A 292 -27.87 -13.79 5.24
CA HIS A 292 -27.30 -14.15 3.93
C HIS A 292 -25.84 -13.72 3.74
N ALA A 293 -25.36 -12.69 4.44
CA ALA A 293 -24.05 -12.09 4.20
C ALA A 293 -23.33 -11.67 5.49
N TRP A 294 -23.40 -12.49 6.54
CA TRP A 294 -22.93 -12.15 7.88
C TRP A 294 -21.42 -11.84 7.92
N GLY A 295 -20.65 -12.40 6.99
CA GLY A 295 -19.23 -12.08 6.79
C GLY A 295 -18.95 -10.63 6.38
N ALA A 296 -19.96 -9.85 5.96
CA ALA A 296 -19.84 -8.42 5.68
C ALA A 296 -19.87 -7.55 6.95
N LEU A 297 -20.26 -8.14 8.09
CA LEU A 297 -20.23 -7.51 9.42
C LEU A 297 -19.02 -8.03 10.21
N SER A 298 -18.46 -7.16 11.05
CA SER A 298 -17.38 -7.54 11.95
C SER A 298 -17.93 -8.28 13.19
N ASP A 299 -17.20 -9.27 13.70
CA ASP A 299 -17.54 -10.02 14.92
C ASP A 299 -16.69 -9.56 16.15
N GLY A 300 -16.88 -10.20 17.29
CA GLY A 300 -16.13 -9.99 18.54
C GLY A 300 -16.20 -8.55 19.03
N LYS A 301 -15.04 -7.97 19.36
CA LYS A 301 -14.95 -6.60 19.90
C LYS A 301 -15.42 -5.53 18.90
N ARG A 302 -15.20 -5.75 17.60
CA ARG A 302 -15.71 -4.85 16.56
C ARG A 302 -17.22 -5.05 16.37
N GLY A 303 -17.69 -6.29 16.52
CA GLY A 303 -19.10 -6.67 16.61
C GLY A 303 -19.89 -5.82 17.59
N VAL A 304 -19.46 -5.84 18.85
CA VAL A 304 -20.08 -5.07 19.94
C VAL A 304 -20.18 -3.58 19.62
N ARG A 305 -19.16 -3.00 18.98
CA ARG A 305 -19.09 -1.55 18.70
C ARG A 305 -20.15 -1.07 17.71
N TRP A 306 -20.45 -1.83 16.65
CA TRP A 306 -21.46 -1.41 15.69
C TRP A 306 -22.87 -1.70 16.21
N PHE A 307 -23.06 -2.82 16.89
CA PHE A 307 -24.36 -3.20 17.44
C PHE A 307 -24.87 -2.19 18.49
N LEU A 308 -23.99 -1.75 19.39
CA LEU A 308 -24.34 -0.74 20.40
C LEU A 308 -24.64 0.65 19.83
N ARG A 309 -24.35 0.90 18.55
CA ARG A 309 -24.67 2.17 17.86
C ARG A 309 -25.98 2.14 17.10
N LEU A 310 -26.65 0.99 17.03
CA LEU A 310 -27.95 0.85 16.38
C LEU A 310 -29.07 1.47 17.22
N SER A 311 -30.18 1.81 16.58
CA SER A 311 -31.43 2.13 17.28
C SER A 311 -31.98 0.89 18.00
N SER A 312 -32.83 1.07 19.02
CA SER A 312 -33.43 -0.05 19.75
C SER A 312 -34.21 -1.00 18.84
N GLY A 313 -35.00 -0.46 17.89
CA GLY A 313 -35.74 -1.29 16.92
C GLY A 313 -34.83 -2.06 15.96
N ASP A 314 -33.72 -1.46 15.51
CA ASP A 314 -32.74 -2.18 14.67
C ASP A 314 -31.99 -3.27 15.47
N GLN A 315 -31.70 -3.03 16.75
CA GLN A 315 -31.13 -4.06 17.64
C GLN A 315 -32.08 -5.25 17.79
N GLU A 316 -33.36 -4.99 18.05
CA GLU A 316 -34.39 -6.03 18.15
C GLU A 316 -34.50 -6.84 16.86
N ALA A 317 -34.55 -6.19 15.70
CA ALA A 317 -34.60 -6.86 14.40
C ALA A 317 -33.35 -7.72 14.12
N VAL A 318 -32.16 -7.23 14.47
CA VAL A 318 -30.90 -7.99 14.35
C VAL A 318 -30.90 -9.20 15.28
N LEU A 319 -31.33 -9.04 16.53
CA LEU A 319 -31.42 -10.12 17.49
C LEU A 319 -32.45 -11.18 17.06
N ASP A 320 -33.63 -10.78 16.61
CA ASP A 320 -34.65 -11.70 16.09
C ASP A 320 -34.12 -12.50 14.87
N ALA A 321 -33.53 -11.80 13.90
CA ALA A 321 -32.93 -12.45 12.73
C ALA A 321 -31.80 -13.42 13.10
N PHE A 322 -30.96 -13.04 14.06
CA PHE A 322 -29.89 -13.89 14.59
C PHE A 322 -30.46 -15.14 15.28
N LEU A 323 -31.47 -14.97 16.13
CA LEU A 323 -32.09 -16.04 16.91
C LEU A 323 -32.83 -17.05 16.02
N ARG A 324 -33.68 -16.56 15.10
CA ARG A 324 -34.55 -17.41 14.27
C ARG A 324 -33.91 -17.91 12.98
N GLY A 325 -32.89 -17.23 12.45
CA GLY A 325 -32.35 -17.51 11.11
C GLY A 325 -30.85 -17.32 10.93
N GLY A 326 -30.10 -17.03 12.00
CA GLY A 326 -28.65 -16.86 11.91
C GLY A 326 -27.94 -18.15 11.50
N ARG A 327 -27.05 -18.08 10.51
CA ARG A 327 -26.21 -19.22 10.06
C ARG A 327 -24.75 -18.94 10.36
N GLY A 328 -23.94 -19.98 10.58
CA GLY A 328 -22.51 -19.81 10.87
C GLY A 328 -22.16 -19.75 12.36
N GLY A 329 -20.86 -19.79 12.67
CA GLY A 329 -20.31 -19.51 14.00
C GLY A 329 -20.23 -18.02 14.37
N PHE A 330 -20.93 -17.15 13.63
CA PHE A 330 -20.93 -15.69 13.84
C PHE A 330 -21.84 -15.27 15.00
N GLY A 331 -21.49 -14.18 15.69
CA GLY A 331 -22.44 -13.44 16.52
C GLY A 331 -22.49 -13.86 17.98
N ALA A 332 -21.45 -14.51 18.50
CA ALA A 332 -21.36 -14.91 19.91
C ALA A 332 -21.67 -13.76 20.89
N PHE A 333 -21.28 -12.53 20.55
CA PHE A 333 -21.54 -11.33 21.35
C PHE A 333 -23.01 -10.92 21.40
N LEU A 334 -23.84 -11.32 20.42
CA LEU A 334 -25.25 -10.95 20.35
C LEU A 334 -26.06 -11.59 21.48
N PHE A 335 -25.68 -12.79 21.93
CA PHE A 335 -26.32 -13.46 23.07
C PHE A 335 -26.30 -12.63 24.37
N ARG A 336 -25.40 -11.66 24.50
CA ARG A 336 -25.34 -10.75 25.68
C ARG A 336 -26.48 -9.76 25.74
N TYR A 337 -27.16 -9.54 24.62
CA TYR A 337 -28.20 -8.54 24.46
C TYR A 337 -29.59 -9.15 24.27
N VAL A 338 -29.68 -10.48 24.25
CA VAL A 338 -30.96 -11.21 24.22
C VAL A 338 -31.60 -11.13 25.61
N LYS A 339 -32.77 -10.51 25.71
CA LYS A 339 -33.60 -10.53 26.91
C LYS A 339 -34.42 -11.82 26.92
N VAL A 340 -34.52 -12.47 28.09
CA VAL A 340 -35.34 -13.68 28.27
C VAL A 340 -36.35 -13.38 29.36
N ALA A 341 -37.58 -13.07 28.96
CA ALA A 341 -38.72 -12.75 29.81
C ALA A 341 -39.77 -13.87 29.83
N SER A 342 -39.84 -14.72 28.78
CA SER A 342 -40.78 -15.85 28.70
C SER A 342 -40.10 -17.21 28.55
N ALA A 343 -40.87 -18.29 28.77
CA ALA A 343 -40.41 -19.67 28.51
C ALA A 343 -40.14 -19.91 27.01
N GLU A 344 -40.94 -19.29 26.13
CA GLU A 344 -40.75 -19.35 24.68
C GLU A 344 -39.44 -18.69 24.24
N GLU A 345 -39.15 -17.49 24.74
CA GLU A 345 -37.90 -16.79 24.45
C GLU A 345 -36.67 -17.57 24.95
N ARG A 346 -36.80 -18.27 26.08
CA ARG A 346 -35.76 -19.16 26.60
C ARG A 346 -35.51 -20.33 25.65
N ALA A 347 -36.57 -20.94 25.11
CA ALA A 347 -36.47 -22.01 24.13
C ALA A 347 -35.81 -21.52 22.82
N ILE A 348 -36.21 -20.36 22.30
CA ILE A 348 -35.63 -19.74 21.10
C ILE A 348 -34.13 -19.46 21.30
N ARG A 349 -33.75 -18.87 22.44
CA ARG A 349 -32.34 -18.60 22.77
C ARG A 349 -31.53 -19.88 22.86
N GLN A 350 -32.10 -20.95 23.43
CA GLN A 350 -31.44 -22.24 23.56
C GLN A 350 -31.21 -22.89 22.18
N GLN A 351 -32.23 -22.92 21.32
CA GLN A 351 -32.11 -23.42 19.94
C GLN A 351 -31.07 -22.63 19.13
N ALA A 352 -31.09 -21.30 19.25
CA ALA A 352 -30.11 -20.45 18.60
C ALA A 352 -28.67 -20.73 19.08
N PHE A 353 -28.51 -20.97 20.38
CA PHE A 353 -27.23 -21.32 20.97
C PHE A 353 -26.71 -22.68 20.51
N GLU A 354 -27.56 -23.71 20.47
CA GLU A 354 -27.17 -25.04 19.99
C GLU A 354 -26.70 -24.97 18.53
N ARG A 355 -27.47 -24.28 17.69
CA ARG A 355 -27.09 -24.01 16.29
C ARG A 355 -25.75 -23.30 16.18
N TRP A 356 -25.55 -22.23 16.96
CA TRP A 356 -24.29 -21.48 16.98
C TRP A 356 -23.11 -22.32 17.50
N SER A 357 -23.30 -23.07 18.59
CA SER A 357 -22.25 -23.91 19.21
C SER A 357 -21.81 -24.98 18.22
N CYS A 358 -22.73 -25.71 17.59
CA CYS A 358 -22.42 -26.68 16.54
C CYS A 358 -21.64 -26.05 15.37
N ALA A 359 -21.99 -24.83 14.97
CA ALA A 359 -21.37 -24.12 13.86
C ALA A 359 -20.01 -23.48 14.19
N ALA A 360 -19.74 -23.18 15.47
CA ALA A 360 -18.50 -22.59 15.96
C ALA A 360 -17.43 -23.63 16.32
N GLN A 361 -17.81 -24.90 16.46
CA GLN A 361 -16.92 -26.00 16.77
C GLN A 361 -15.94 -26.30 15.62
N SER A 362 -14.70 -26.57 16.00
CA SER A 362 -13.70 -27.15 15.11
C SER A 362 -14.01 -28.64 14.87
N ALA A 363 -13.26 -29.28 13.96
CA ALA A 363 -13.40 -30.71 13.67
C ALA A 363 -13.21 -31.62 14.90
N ASP A 364 -12.57 -31.12 15.96
CA ASP A 364 -12.35 -31.84 17.22
C ASP A 364 -13.36 -31.49 18.33
N GLY A 365 -14.44 -30.78 17.98
CA GLY A 365 -15.51 -30.39 18.91
C GLY A 365 -15.18 -29.20 19.82
N SER A 366 -14.00 -28.60 19.68
CA SER A 366 -13.56 -27.47 20.48
C SER A 366 -13.91 -26.11 19.86
N ILE A 367 -14.20 -25.11 20.70
CA ILE A 367 -14.42 -23.71 20.34
C ILE A 367 -13.34 -22.86 21.00
N ALA A 368 -12.62 -22.04 20.24
CA ALA A 368 -11.54 -21.22 20.78
C ALA A 368 -12.01 -20.33 21.97
N PRO A 369 -11.26 -20.25 23.09
CA PRO A 369 -11.64 -19.46 24.26
C PRO A 369 -11.93 -17.98 23.94
N GLU A 370 -11.24 -17.39 22.96
CA GLU A 370 -11.43 -16.00 22.53
C GLU A 370 -12.81 -15.76 21.90
N VAL A 371 -13.43 -16.80 21.34
CA VAL A 371 -14.80 -16.73 20.82
C VAL A 371 -15.80 -16.81 21.98
N LEU A 372 -15.55 -17.71 22.94
CA LEU A 372 -16.37 -17.88 24.14
C LEU A 372 -16.32 -16.66 25.07
N ASP A 373 -15.23 -15.90 25.04
CA ASP A 373 -15.06 -14.62 25.74
C ASP A 373 -16.14 -13.59 25.41
N PHE A 374 -16.91 -13.77 24.33
CA PHE A 374 -18.01 -12.90 23.91
C PHE A 374 -19.39 -13.39 24.32
N LEU A 375 -19.54 -14.60 24.87
CA LEU A 375 -20.82 -15.10 25.37
C LEU A 375 -21.25 -14.40 26.67
N PRO A 376 -22.54 -14.43 27.03
CA PRO A 376 -23.03 -14.10 28.37
C PRO A 376 -22.59 -15.16 29.40
N ARG A 377 -22.64 -14.82 30.68
CA ARG A 377 -22.06 -15.61 31.79
C ARG A 377 -22.52 -17.07 31.79
N ASP A 378 -23.82 -17.30 31.74
CA ASP A 378 -24.45 -18.62 31.77
C ASP A 378 -23.97 -19.53 30.63
N LEU A 379 -23.97 -19.02 29.40
CA LEU A 379 -23.55 -19.79 28.21
C LEU A 379 -22.03 -20.00 28.16
N ARG A 380 -21.26 -18.98 28.56
CA ARG A 380 -19.80 -19.04 28.61
C ARG A 380 -19.31 -20.07 29.62
N GLU A 381 -19.84 -20.05 30.84
CA GLU A 381 -19.48 -21.02 31.88
C GLU A 381 -19.89 -22.44 31.49
N ARG A 382 -21.09 -22.61 30.90
CA ARG A 382 -21.56 -23.90 30.39
C ARG A 382 -20.60 -24.47 29.35
N GLU A 383 -20.19 -23.67 28.36
CA GLU A 383 -19.22 -24.12 27.36
C GLU A 383 -17.84 -24.36 27.97
N ALA A 384 -17.37 -23.52 28.89
CA ALA A 384 -16.10 -23.75 29.56
C ALA A 384 -16.07 -25.11 30.29
N ARG A 385 -17.14 -25.44 31.05
CA ARG A 385 -17.30 -26.75 31.70
C ARG A 385 -17.37 -27.89 30.69
N ARG A 386 -18.10 -27.72 29.57
CA ARG A 386 -18.13 -28.70 28.47
C ARG A 386 -16.73 -29.00 27.93
N HIS A 387 -15.91 -27.98 27.69
CA HIS A 387 -14.56 -28.19 27.16
C HIS A 387 -13.58 -28.75 28.19
N LEU A 388 -13.78 -28.46 29.48
CA LEU A 388 -12.94 -29.00 30.57
C LEU A 388 -13.18 -30.49 30.83
N VAL A 389 -14.44 -30.96 30.73
CA VAL A 389 -14.81 -32.32 31.15
C VAL A 389 -15.33 -33.18 29.99
N GLY A 390 -16.12 -32.59 29.10
CA GLY A 390 -16.91 -33.31 28.09
C GLY A 390 -16.37 -33.28 26.66
N CYS A 391 -15.16 -32.77 26.42
CA CYS A 391 -14.54 -32.72 25.10
C CYS A 391 -13.38 -33.72 25.00
N PRO A 392 -13.58 -34.91 24.40
CA PRO A 392 -12.57 -35.97 24.37
C PRO A 392 -11.25 -35.55 23.73
N ALA A 393 -11.31 -34.72 22.68
CA ALA A 393 -10.11 -34.25 21.97
C ALA A 393 -9.19 -33.34 22.80
N LEU A 394 -9.69 -32.79 23.90
CA LEU A 394 -8.93 -31.97 24.84
C LEU A 394 -8.33 -32.78 26.00
N VAL A 395 -8.78 -34.02 26.23
CA VAL A 395 -8.29 -34.87 27.32
C VAL A 395 -6.78 -35.10 27.20
N ALA A 396 -6.31 -35.44 25.99
CA ALA A 396 -4.88 -35.63 25.71
C ALA A 396 -4.10 -34.32 25.50
N LYS A 397 -4.72 -33.14 25.72
CA LYS A 397 -4.14 -31.81 25.49
C LYS A 397 -4.34 -30.92 26.72
N PRO A 398 -3.71 -31.25 27.86
CA PRO A 398 -3.95 -30.56 29.14
C PRO A 398 -3.76 -29.04 29.06
N ASP A 399 -2.72 -28.55 28.36
CA ASP A 399 -2.47 -27.12 28.15
C ASP A 399 -3.60 -26.39 27.44
N ARG A 400 -4.19 -27.02 26.40
CA ARG A 400 -5.33 -26.44 25.71
C ARG A 400 -6.60 -26.54 26.54
N ARG A 401 -6.78 -27.65 27.26
CA ARG A 401 -7.93 -27.89 28.12
C ARG A 401 -8.00 -26.90 29.29
N MET A 402 -6.89 -26.67 29.99
CA MET A 402 -6.85 -25.75 31.12
C MET A 402 -7.14 -24.30 30.71
N SER A 403 -6.90 -23.93 29.44
CA SER A 403 -7.16 -22.58 28.95
C SER A 403 -8.62 -22.13 29.09
N TYR A 404 -9.57 -23.07 29.16
CA TYR A 404 -10.99 -22.80 29.37
C TYR A 404 -11.32 -22.41 30.81
N ALA A 405 -10.46 -22.71 31.80
CA ALA A 405 -10.66 -22.31 33.19
C ALA A 405 -10.73 -20.79 33.36
N ARG A 406 -10.06 -20.01 32.49
CA ARG A 406 -10.14 -18.53 32.49
C ARG A 406 -11.55 -17.97 32.25
N LEU A 407 -12.48 -18.80 31.79
CA LEU A 407 -13.85 -18.42 31.45
C LEU A 407 -14.84 -18.67 32.61
N LEU A 408 -14.39 -19.34 33.67
CA LEU A 408 -15.15 -19.68 34.89
C LEU A 408 -15.03 -18.57 35.96
N PRO A 409 -15.87 -18.58 37.01
CA PRO A 409 -15.65 -17.78 38.21
C PRO A 409 -14.30 -18.08 38.86
N PHE A 410 -13.71 -17.12 39.57
CA PHE A 410 -12.34 -17.25 40.07
C PHE A 410 -12.13 -18.44 41.01
N ALA A 411 -13.11 -18.70 41.89
CA ALA A 411 -13.07 -19.83 42.83
C ALA A 411 -13.07 -21.18 42.09
N GLU A 412 -13.98 -21.36 41.13
CA GLU A 412 -14.07 -22.59 40.34
C GLU A 412 -12.83 -22.77 39.43
N ALA A 413 -12.35 -21.68 38.82
CA ALA A 413 -11.12 -21.70 38.03
C ALA A 413 -9.90 -22.14 38.87
N LYS A 414 -9.84 -21.71 40.14
CA LYS A 414 -8.79 -22.10 41.09
C LYS A 414 -8.86 -23.59 41.42
N GLU A 415 -10.04 -24.15 41.62
CA GLU A 415 -10.23 -25.59 41.83
C GLU A 415 -9.81 -26.42 40.62
N VAL A 416 -10.25 -26.01 39.42
CA VAL A 416 -9.90 -26.67 38.15
C VAL A 416 -8.39 -26.66 37.90
N LEU A 417 -7.72 -25.55 38.22
CA LEU A 417 -6.29 -25.37 38.00
C LEU A 417 -5.43 -25.85 39.18
N ALA A 418 -6.02 -26.34 40.28
CA ALA A 418 -5.29 -26.71 41.50
C ALA A 418 -4.09 -27.65 41.26
N PRO A 419 -4.18 -28.69 40.39
CA PRO A 419 -3.04 -29.56 40.10
C PRO A 419 -1.86 -28.82 39.46
N GLN A 420 -2.13 -27.86 38.57
CA GLN A 420 -1.09 -27.09 37.89
C GLN A 420 -0.57 -25.93 38.74
N LEU A 421 -1.40 -25.36 39.62
CA LEU A 421 -0.98 -24.27 40.52
C LEU A 421 0.07 -24.73 41.54
N GLY A 422 0.12 -26.03 41.89
CA GLY A 422 1.10 -26.65 42.77
C GLY A 422 2.17 -27.51 42.06
N HIS A 423 2.25 -27.46 40.74
CA HIS A 423 3.15 -28.31 39.95
C HIS A 423 4.64 -28.04 40.26
N PRO A 424 5.54 -29.04 40.25
CA PRO A 424 6.97 -28.82 40.52
C PRO A 424 7.66 -27.92 39.49
N GLU A 425 7.27 -28.01 38.21
CA GLU A 425 7.81 -27.17 37.13
C GLU A 425 7.22 -25.75 37.14
N GLY A 426 8.10 -24.74 37.14
CA GLY A 426 7.72 -23.33 37.18
C GLY A 426 6.90 -22.87 35.97
N ASP A 427 7.19 -23.40 34.78
CA ASP A 427 6.45 -23.02 33.56
C ASP A 427 4.97 -23.42 33.61
N GLU A 428 4.67 -24.59 34.17
CA GLU A 428 3.29 -25.06 34.35
C GLU A 428 2.53 -24.21 35.38
N ARG A 429 3.19 -23.84 36.49
CA ARG A 429 2.63 -22.90 37.46
C ARG A 429 2.39 -21.53 36.82
N ALA A 430 3.33 -21.03 36.02
CA ALA A 430 3.20 -19.75 35.33
C ALA A 430 1.97 -19.70 34.41
N LYS A 431 1.75 -20.75 33.60
CA LYS A 431 0.56 -20.89 32.74
C LYS A 431 -0.73 -20.89 33.57
N ALA A 432 -0.79 -21.70 34.62
CA ALA A 432 -1.97 -21.81 35.48
C ALA A 432 -2.30 -20.50 36.20
N GLN A 433 -1.28 -19.80 36.73
CA GLN A 433 -1.47 -18.50 37.37
C GLN A 433 -1.99 -17.43 36.40
N ALA A 434 -1.47 -17.40 35.17
CA ALA A 434 -1.94 -16.46 34.16
C ALA A 434 -3.42 -16.71 33.81
N LEU A 435 -3.82 -17.98 33.68
CA LEU A 435 -5.21 -18.37 33.39
C LEU A 435 -6.16 -18.06 34.56
N LEU A 436 -5.73 -18.34 35.79
CA LEU A 436 -6.48 -18.02 37.00
C LEU A 436 -6.75 -16.51 37.09
N LEU A 437 -5.71 -15.67 36.93
CA LEU A 437 -5.86 -14.22 36.99
C LEU A 437 -6.66 -13.65 35.82
N ALA A 438 -6.60 -14.29 34.64
CA ALA A 438 -7.42 -13.91 33.51
C ALA A 438 -8.93 -14.11 33.78
N SER A 439 -9.34 -15.00 34.69
CA SER A 439 -10.76 -15.18 35.08
C SER A 439 -11.40 -13.94 35.70
N VAL A 440 -10.60 -13.05 36.32
CA VAL A 440 -11.05 -11.75 36.85
C VAL A 440 -11.62 -10.83 35.75
N LEU A 441 -11.29 -11.09 34.48
CA LEU A 441 -11.96 -10.43 33.36
C LEU A 441 -13.48 -10.60 33.44
N HIS A 442 -13.94 -11.75 33.91
CA HIS A 442 -15.33 -12.19 33.88
C HIS A 442 -16.00 -12.24 35.26
N ASP A 443 -15.21 -12.22 36.32
CA ASP A 443 -15.65 -12.18 37.71
C ASP A 443 -15.20 -10.87 38.38
N ARG A 444 -16.12 -9.89 38.49
CA ARG A 444 -15.78 -8.54 38.95
C ARG A 444 -15.34 -8.51 40.42
N GLY A 445 -15.93 -9.38 41.24
CA GLY A 445 -15.71 -9.40 42.69
C GLY A 445 -14.40 -10.06 43.09
N ALA A 446 -13.74 -10.77 42.17
CA ALA A 446 -12.58 -11.60 42.48
C ALA A 446 -11.22 -10.88 42.47
N LEU A 447 -11.16 -9.57 42.16
CA LEU A 447 -9.87 -8.87 42.11
C LEU A 447 -9.13 -8.87 43.48
N PRO A 448 -9.80 -8.64 44.64
CA PRO A 448 -9.15 -8.78 45.95
C PRO A 448 -8.54 -10.16 46.17
N ASP A 449 -9.27 -11.24 45.85
CA ASP A 449 -8.79 -12.62 45.97
C ASP A 449 -7.64 -12.91 45.01
N ALA A 450 -7.68 -12.37 43.80
CA ALA A 450 -6.62 -12.45 42.82
C ALA A 450 -5.33 -11.76 43.30
N LEU A 451 -5.45 -10.57 43.89
CA LEU A 451 -4.31 -9.86 44.49
C LEU A 451 -3.76 -10.62 45.70
N ALA A 452 -4.62 -11.15 46.57
CA ALA A 452 -4.22 -12.00 47.69
C ALA A 452 -3.49 -13.27 47.20
N ASN A 453 -3.96 -13.87 46.11
CA ASN A 453 -3.34 -15.03 45.47
C ASN A 453 -1.91 -14.72 44.96
N VAL A 454 -1.69 -13.54 44.38
CA VAL A 454 -0.35 -13.09 43.96
C VAL A 454 0.54 -12.83 45.18
N ARG A 455 0.03 -12.16 46.21
CA ARG A 455 0.79 -11.86 47.44
C ARG A 455 1.21 -13.11 48.21
N ALA A 456 0.34 -14.12 48.28
CA ALA A 456 0.67 -15.41 48.90
C ALA A 456 1.85 -16.11 48.20
N ARG A 457 2.22 -15.69 46.98
CA ARG A 457 3.28 -16.26 46.15
C ARG A 457 4.41 -15.27 45.89
N LYS A 458 4.68 -14.36 46.84
CA LYS A 458 5.77 -13.40 46.74
C LYS A 458 7.15 -14.04 46.48
N PHE A 459 7.37 -15.28 46.96
CA PHE A 459 8.61 -16.04 46.79
C PHE A 459 8.64 -16.99 45.57
N GLU A 460 7.69 -16.89 44.63
CA GLU A 460 7.72 -17.68 43.39
C GLU A 460 8.92 -17.35 42.48
N GLN A 461 9.20 -18.17 41.48
CA GLN A 461 10.24 -17.89 40.49
C GLN A 461 9.85 -16.73 39.55
N ASP A 462 10.84 -15.96 39.05
CA ASP A 462 10.62 -14.82 38.16
C ASP A 462 9.67 -15.09 36.96
N PRO A 463 9.75 -16.21 36.21
CA PRO A 463 8.81 -16.49 35.12
C PRO A 463 7.35 -16.57 35.56
N VAL A 464 7.08 -17.14 36.74
CA VAL A 464 5.74 -17.22 37.35
C VAL A 464 5.27 -15.83 37.78
N ARG A 465 6.16 -15.05 38.40
CA ARG A 465 5.88 -13.66 38.78
C ARG A 465 5.50 -12.81 37.57
N ARG A 466 6.28 -12.92 36.50
CA ARG A 466 6.04 -12.24 35.24
C ARG A 466 4.67 -12.58 34.68
N ALA A 467 4.30 -13.87 34.70
CA ALA A 467 3.00 -14.34 34.23
C ALA A 467 1.85 -13.74 35.06
N MET A 468 1.99 -13.72 36.40
CA MET A 468 1.00 -13.13 37.29
C MET A 468 0.80 -11.62 37.05
N ILE A 469 1.89 -10.86 37.06
CA ILE A 469 1.85 -9.41 36.87
C ILE A 469 1.40 -9.05 35.44
N GLY A 470 1.83 -9.83 34.45
CA GLY A 470 1.39 -9.69 33.06
C GLY A 470 -0.12 -9.89 32.91
N ALA A 471 -0.70 -10.89 33.59
CA ALA A 471 -2.14 -11.13 33.58
C ALA A 471 -2.91 -9.98 34.24
N LEU A 472 -2.44 -9.48 35.40
CA LEU A 472 -3.02 -8.27 36.03
C LEU A 472 -2.93 -7.05 35.10
N ALA A 473 -1.79 -6.86 34.44
CA ALA A 473 -1.58 -5.76 33.49
C ALA A 473 -2.47 -5.88 32.24
N ALA A 474 -2.98 -7.07 31.91
CA ALA A 474 -3.91 -7.27 30.79
C ALA A 474 -5.36 -6.89 31.14
N LEU A 475 -5.77 -6.98 32.42
CA LEU A 475 -7.14 -6.71 32.88
C LEU A 475 -7.62 -5.28 32.58
N PRO A 476 -8.87 -5.07 32.13
CA PRO A 476 -9.47 -3.74 31.93
C PRO A 476 -9.23 -2.79 33.10
N VAL A 477 -8.88 -1.52 32.85
CA VAL A 477 -8.64 -0.53 33.94
C VAL A 477 -9.86 -0.41 34.85
N ALA A 478 -11.07 -0.52 34.29
CA ALA A 478 -12.33 -0.54 35.03
C ALA A 478 -12.50 -1.73 36.00
N ARG A 479 -11.55 -2.67 36.08
CA ARG A 479 -11.49 -3.69 37.13
C ARG A 479 -10.82 -3.17 38.40
N PHE A 480 -10.00 -2.13 38.29
CA PHE A 480 -9.28 -1.55 39.41
C PHE A 480 -10.04 -0.33 39.95
N ALA A 481 -9.97 -0.15 41.26
CA ALA A 481 -10.56 0.97 42.00
C ALA A 481 -9.52 1.47 43.01
N PRO A 482 -9.65 2.69 43.56
CA PRO A 482 -8.67 3.27 44.47
C PRO A 482 -8.33 2.37 45.67
N GLU A 483 -9.32 1.67 46.24
CA GLU A 483 -9.14 0.71 47.34
C GLU A 483 -8.17 -0.44 47.03
N HIS A 484 -8.02 -0.81 45.75
CA HIS A 484 -7.11 -1.88 45.33
C HIS A 484 -5.64 -1.43 45.23
N LEU A 485 -5.38 -0.13 45.16
CA LEU A 485 -4.04 0.41 44.86
C LEU A 485 -3.01 0.12 45.96
N ALA A 486 -3.44 -0.01 47.21
CA ALA A 486 -2.57 -0.41 48.31
C ALA A 486 -2.07 -1.85 48.12
N ALA A 487 -2.97 -2.78 47.80
CA ALA A 487 -2.64 -4.18 47.54
C ALA A 487 -1.77 -4.34 46.27
N VAL A 488 -2.07 -3.59 45.20
CA VAL A 488 -1.21 -3.56 44.00
C VAL A 488 0.18 -3.01 44.36
N GLY A 489 0.25 -1.96 45.17
CA GLY A 489 1.53 -1.42 45.65
C GLY A 489 2.36 -2.46 46.40
N ALA A 490 1.73 -3.29 47.23
CA ALA A 490 2.41 -4.40 47.90
C ALA A 490 2.93 -5.45 46.89
N VAL A 491 2.17 -5.80 45.85
CA VAL A 491 2.64 -6.69 44.77
C VAL A 491 3.84 -6.10 44.02
N VAL A 492 3.81 -4.80 43.74
CA VAL A 492 4.95 -4.09 43.12
C VAL A 492 6.17 -4.11 44.03
N GLN A 493 5.99 -3.92 45.33
CA GLN A 493 7.06 -4.00 46.32
C GLN A 493 7.65 -5.42 46.39
N ASP A 494 6.80 -6.44 46.51
CA ASP A 494 7.21 -7.85 46.55
C ASP A 494 8.05 -8.22 45.31
N ALA A 495 7.70 -7.68 44.14
CA ALA A 495 8.49 -7.88 42.92
C ALA A 495 9.85 -7.16 42.96
N LEU A 496 9.93 -5.96 43.55
CA LEU A 496 11.17 -5.20 43.71
C LEU A 496 12.12 -5.82 44.74
N ASP A 497 11.58 -6.44 45.78
CA ASP A 497 12.36 -7.10 46.84
C ASP A 497 12.92 -8.47 46.39
N ALA A 498 12.44 -9.00 45.27
CA ALA A 498 12.91 -10.26 44.71
C ALA A 498 14.30 -10.12 44.06
N ALA A 499 15.28 -10.86 44.56
CA ALA A 499 16.66 -10.84 44.05
C ALA A 499 16.76 -11.31 42.58
N ASP A 500 15.83 -12.16 42.13
CA ASP A 500 15.78 -12.72 40.78
C ASP A 500 14.99 -11.85 39.77
N LEU A 501 14.61 -10.61 40.13
CA LEU A 501 13.78 -9.74 39.28
C LEU A 501 14.41 -9.46 37.91
N SER A 502 13.82 -10.06 36.87
CA SER A 502 14.29 -9.90 35.48
C SER A 502 13.83 -8.59 34.83
N PRO A 503 14.50 -8.13 33.75
CA PRO A 503 14.04 -7.00 32.95
C PRO A 503 12.62 -7.20 32.39
N ALA A 504 12.24 -8.44 32.07
CA ALA A 504 10.93 -8.77 31.53
C ALA A 504 9.81 -8.58 32.58
N THR A 505 10.04 -9.01 33.82
CA THR A 505 9.11 -8.79 34.94
C THR A 505 9.01 -7.32 35.30
N SER A 506 10.15 -6.62 35.37
CA SER A 506 10.19 -5.16 35.57
C SER A 506 9.38 -4.41 34.51
N SER A 507 9.49 -4.81 33.24
CA SER A 507 8.69 -4.27 32.14
C SER A 507 7.18 -4.52 32.31
N ALA A 508 6.78 -5.70 32.83
CA ALA A 508 5.38 -5.99 33.13
C ALA A 508 4.85 -5.12 34.29
N VAL A 509 5.66 -4.93 35.32
CA VAL A 509 5.36 -4.06 36.47
C VAL A 509 5.18 -2.61 36.03
N GLU A 510 6.12 -2.07 35.24
CA GLU A 510 6.03 -0.72 34.68
C GLU A 510 4.75 -0.52 33.86
N ARG A 511 4.39 -1.48 33.00
CA ARG A 511 3.13 -1.44 32.23
C ARG A 511 1.89 -1.43 33.13
N LEU A 512 1.87 -2.23 34.18
CA LEU A 512 0.79 -2.24 35.17
C LEU A 512 0.68 -0.86 35.85
N VAL A 513 1.79 -0.33 36.37
CA VAL A 513 1.82 0.98 37.04
C VAL A 513 1.36 2.09 36.10
N VAL A 514 1.93 2.17 34.88
CA VAL A 514 1.54 3.15 33.84
C VAL A 514 0.05 3.09 33.54
N ARG A 515 -0.52 1.88 33.44
CA ARG A 515 -1.93 1.68 33.17
C ARG A 515 -2.83 2.18 34.32
N LEU A 516 -2.36 2.05 35.56
CA LEU A 516 -3.07 2.46 36.78
C LEU A 516 -2.93 3.95 37.12
N PHE A 517 -2.14 4.74 36.38
CA PHE A 517 -2.19 6.22 36.46
C PHE A 517 -3.61 6.76 36.27
N ARG A 518 -4.43 6.03 35.48
CA ARG A 518 -5.83 6.38 35.22
C ARG A 518 -6.75 6.19 36.43
N VAL A 519 -6.33 5.41 37.42
CA VAL A 519 -7.05 5.23 38.69
C VAL A 519 -6.59 6.30 39.67
N ASP A 520 -5.28 6.46 39.83
CA ASP A 520 -4.67 7.52 40.65
C ASP A 520 -3.28 7.92 40.09
N GLY A 521 -3.18 9.16 39.63
CA GLY A 521 -1.96 9.67 39.01
C GLY A 521 -0.82 9.92 39.99
N ALA A 522 -1.11 10.25 41.25
CA ALA A 522 -0.08 10.49 42.27
C ALA A 522 0.53 9.15 42.74
N TRP A 523 -0.30 8.13 42.90
CA TRP A 523 0.13 6.76 43.14
C TRP A 523 1.01 6.26 41.99
N GLY A 524 0.57 6.45 40.74
CA GLY A 524 1.33 6.05 39.55
C GLY A 524 2.69 6.72 39.46
N ALA A 525 2.75 8.05 39.67
CA ALA A 525 3.99 8.83 39.60
C ALA A 525 5.00 8.37 40.66
N ARG A 526 4.55 8.18 41.90
CA ARG A 526 5.38 7.68 43.00
C ARG A 526 5.97 6.31 42.71
N TRP A 527 5.14 5.35 42.28
CA TRP A 527 5.62 3.98 42.01
C TRP A 527 6.51 3.89 40.79
N LEU A 528 6.21 4.64 39.73
CA LEU A 528 7.08 4.67 38.56
C LEU A 528 8.44 5.28 38.88
N ALA A 529 8.49 6.39 39.63
CA ALA A 529 9.76 6.97 40.08
C ALA A 529 10.54 5.99 40.97
N LYS A 530 9.88 5.30 41.91
CA LYS A 530 10.49 4.27 42.75
C LYS A 530 11.07 3.11 41.93
N LEU A 531 10.30 2.58 40.97
CA LEU A 531 10.75 1.50 40.08
C LEU A 531 12.00 1.92 39.31
N LEU A 532 11.97 3.11 38.70
CA LEU A 532 13.11 3.65 37.98
C LEU A 532 14.33 3.81 38.90
N ALA A 533 14.15 4.35 40.10
CA ALA A 533 15.22 4.52 41.08
C ALA A 533 15.88 3.20 41.49
N VAL A 534 15.09 2.17 41.83
CA VAL A 534 15.60 0.86 42.24
C VAL A 534 16.26 0.11 41.09
N ARG A 535 15.66 0.15 39.88
CA ARG A 535 16.17 -0.59 38.71
C ARG A 535 17.29 0.13 37.98
N GLY A 536 17.42 1.43 38.21
CA GLY A 536 18.43 2.25 37.56
C GLY A 536 18.21 2.49 36.07
N ALA A 537 17.09 2.08 35.47
CA ALA A 537 16.72 2.43 34.10
C ALA A 537 15.24 2.11 33.89
N ALA A 538 14.65 2.64 32.83
CA ALA A 538 13.37 2.14 32.35
C ALA A 538 13.56 0.74 31.73
N SER A 539 12.61 -0.16 31.95
CA SER A 539 12.62 -1.52 31.40
C SER A 539 11.72 -1.64 30.16
N THR A 540 10.74 -0.74 30.06
CA THR A 540 9.74 -0.71 29.01
C THR A 540 10.13 0.27 27.90
N PRO A 541 10.29 -0.19 26.66
CA PRO A 541 10.33 0.71 25.52
C PRO A 541 8.95 1.35 25.32
N GLY A 542 8.91 2.64 24.99
CA GLY A 542 7.65 3.33 24.70
C GLY A 542 6.73 3.53 25.92
N LEU A 543 7.27 3.52 27.14
CA LEU A 543 6.55 3.78 28.39
C LEU A 543 5.54 4.95 28.31
N GLY A 544 5.90 6.04 27.61
CA GLY A 544 5.05 7.22 27.45
C GLY A 544 3.79 7.02 26.59
N GLU A 545 3.70 5.94 25.80
CA GLU A 545 2.52 5.64 24.99
C GLU A 545 1.30 5.29 25.85
N GLY A 546 1.53 4.72 27.04
CA GLY A 546 0.47 4.41 28.00
C GLY A 546 -0.06 5.64 28.75
N LEU A 547 0.64 6.76 28.69
CA LEU A 547 0.30 8.00 29.41
C LEU A 547 -0.38 9.02 28.48
N THR A 548 -1.32 9.77 29.03
CA THR A 548 -1.81 11.03 28.47
C THR A 548 -0.79 12.16 28.70
N LYS A 549 -0.99 13.31 28.05
CA LYS A 549 -0.14 14.49 28.27
C LYS A 549 -0.16 14.94 29.74
N ALA A 550 -1.36 15.03 30.35
CA ALA A 550 -1.53 15.47 31.72
C ALA A 550 -0.95 14.46 32.74
N GLU A 551 -1.05 13.15 32.49
CA GLU A 551 -0.42 12.14 33.35
C GLU A 551 1.12 12.19 33.27
N ALA A 552 1.68 12.37 32.08
CA ALA A 552 3.12 12.51 31.93
C ALA A 552 3.67 13.78 32.62
N GLU A 553 2.93 14.90 32.57
CA GLU A 553 3.31 16.13 33.25
C GLU A 553 3.42 15.96 34.77
N ARG A 554 2.55 15.13 35.37
CA ARG A 554 2.61 14.77 36.81
C ARG A 554 3.85 13.98 37.21
N LEU A 555 4.62 13.44 36.27
CA LEU A 555 5.91 12.81 36.56
C LEU A 555 6.99 13.82 36.95
N THR A 556 6.81 15.09 36.62
CA THR A 556 7.83 16.13 36.79
C THR A 556 8.36 16.19 38.24
N PRO A 557 7.54 16.33 39.30
CA PRO A 557 8.06 16.35 40.66
C PRO A 557 8.74 15.03 41.07
N ALA A 558 8.17 13.89 40.67
CA ALA A 558 8.65 12.57 41.05
C ALA A 558 9.98 12.19 40.38
N LEU A 559 10.26 12.72 39.18
CA LEU A 559 11.49 12.47 38.44
C LEU A 559 12.57 13.55 38.64
N ALA A 560 12.28 14.66 39.32
CA ALA A 560 13.22 15.76 39.48
C ALA A 560 14.53 15.32 40.14
N GLN A 561 14.44 14.68 41.31
CA GLN A 561 15.60 14.17 42.03
C GLN A 561 16.33 13.07 41.24
N LEU A 562 15.58 12.18 40.59
CA LEU A 562 16.14 11.06 39.85
C LEU A 562 16.91 11.50 38.60
N ALA A 563 16.35 12.45 37.84
CA ALA A 563 16.99 13.01 36.66
C ALA A 563 18.30 13.72 37.05
N GLY A 564 18.31 14.47 38.15
CA GLY A 564 19.52 15.06 38.71
C GLY A 564 20.57 14.00 39.08
N ALA A 565 20.18 12.96 39.83
CA ALA A 565 21.08 11.90 40.28
C ALA A 565 21.66 11.05 39.14
N TRP A 566 20.95 10.92 38.00
CA TRP A 566 21.44 10.16 36.84
C TRP A 566 22.23 10.99 35.83
N THR A 567 22.34 12.30 36.05
CA THR A 567 23.14 13.20 35.19
C THR A 567 24.63 13.09 35.54
N THR A 568 25.19 11.89 35.37
CA THR A 568 26.62 11.58 35.57
C THR A 568 27.17 10.81 34.37
N GLY A 569 28.49 10.63 34.29
CA GLY A 569 29.15 9.90 33.20
C GLY A 569 28.67 8.43 33.10
N GLU A 570 28.55 7.76 34.24
CA GLU A 570 28.20 6.34 34.37
C GLU A 570 26.71 6.08 34.11
N ARG A 571 25.87 7.12 34.24
CA ARG A 571 24.40 7.00 34.27
C ARG A 571 23.70 7.72 33.12
N ALA A 572 24.44 8.41 32.26
CA ALA A 572 23.92 9.10 31.08
C ALA A 572 23.03 8.21 30.19
N GLY A 573 23.40 6.93 30.03
CA GLY A 573 22.61 5.95 29.27
C GLY A 573 21.18 5.78 29.80
N ALA A 574 20.98 5.82 31.12
CA ALA A 574 19.67 5.67 31.75
C ALA A 574 18.75 6.88 31.47
N VAL A 575 19.29 8.11 31.50
CA VAL A 575 18.54 9.33 31.13
C VAL A 575 18.15 9.29 29.66
N LEU A 576 19.09 8.94 28.77
CA LEU A 576 18.82 8.84 27.32
C LEU A 576 17.75 7.78 27.02
N TRP A 577 17.82 6.63 27.70
CA TRP A 577 16.84 5.56 27.55
C TRP A 577 15.46 5.96 28.08
N LEU A 578 15.38 6.56 29.26
CA LEU A 578 14.13 7.09 29.81
C LEU A 578 13.49 8.12 28.88
N ALA A 579 14.28 9.06 28.37
CA ALA A 579 13.83 10.07 27.42
C ALA A 579 13.25 9.46 26.14
N ARG A 580 13.90 8.43 25.58
CA ARG A 580 13.39 7.67 24.43
C ARG A 580 12.08 6.94 24.76
N SER A 581 12.00 6.30 25.91
CA SER A 581 10.79 5.58 26.34
C SER A 581 9.60 6.51 26.60
N LEU A 582 9.82 7.74 27.05
CA LEU A 582 8.74 8.75 27.16
C LEU A 582 8.23 9.21 25.79
N GLY A 583 9.05 9.12 24.74
CA GLY A 583 8.67 9.45 23.36
C GLY A 583 8.04 10.84 23.25
N ILE A 584 6.87 10.95 22.62
CA ILE A 584 6.17 12.24 22.45
C ILE A 584 5.79 12.92 23.78
N ARG A 585 5.77 12.17 24.90
CA ARG A 585 5.47 12.72 26.23
C ARG A 585 6.67 13.40 26.90
N LEU A 586 7.89 13.19 26.41
CA LEU A 586 9.09 13.84 26.93
C LEU A 586 8.96 15.37 26.99
N LYS A 587 8.22 15.96 26.04
CA LYS A 587 8.02 17.42 25.93
C LYS A 587 7.41 18.08 27.18
N VAL A 588 6.72 17.31 28.04
CA VAL A 588 6.09 17.83 29.27
C VAL A 588 6.78 17.36 30.56
N VAL A 589 7.89 16.60 30.46
CA VAL A 589 8.65 16.11 31.62
C VAL A 589 9.92 16.94 31.76
N VAL A 590 9.78 18.12 32.37
CA VAL A 590 10.82 19.17 32.38
C VAL A 590 12.17 18.71 32.95
N PRO A 591 12.26 17.94 34.05
CA PRO A 591 13.56 17.57 34.62
C PRO A 591 14.38 16.65 33.72
N VAL A 592 13.72 15.81 32.92
CA VAL A 592 14.43 14.96 31.94
C VAL A 592 14.95 15.81 30.79
N LEU A 593 14.19 16.83 30.35
CA LEU A 593 14.67 17.80 29.36
C LEU A 593 15.87 18.60 29.85
N GLU A 594 15.88 18.99 31.13
CA GLU A 594 17.01 19.68 31.77
C GLU A 594 18.23 18.76 31.90
N ALA A 595 18.02 17.51 32.29
CA ALA A 595 19.08 16.50 32.31
C ALA A 595 19.70 16.28 30.93
N LEU A 596 18.90 16.21 29.86
CA LEU A 596 19.43 16.12 28.49
C LEU A 596 20.27 17.35 28.10
N GLU A 597 19.84 18.56 28.48
CA GLU A 597 20.60 19.78 28.25
C GLU A 597 21.95 19.75 28.99
N ARG A 598 21.96 19.38 30.26
CA ARG A 598 23.18 19.19 31.06
C ARG A 598 24.09 18.12 30.48
N LEU A 599 23.56 16.93 30.16
CA LEU A 599 24.32 15.85 29.51
C LEU A 599 24.96 16.29 28.20
N SER A 600 24.30 17.17 27.44
CA SER A 600 24.87 17.72 26.21
C SER A 600 26.02 18.71 26.45
N ARG A 601 26.03 19.40 27.59
CA ARG A 601 26.99 20.46 27.94
C ARG A 601 28.17 19.99 28.79
N GLU A 602 27.95 19.06 29.71
CA GLU A 602 28.88 18.77 30.81
C GLU A 602 29.76 17.54 30.52
N LEU A 603 29.25 16.53 29.80
CA LEU A 603 29.99 15.28 29.61
C LEU A 603 30.94 15.30 28.38
N PRO A 604 32.09 14.61 28.44
CA PRO A 604 33.10 14.61 27.38
C PRO A 604 32.77 13.68 26.20
N PHE A 605 31.71 12.86 26.30
CA PHE A 605 31.43 11.81 25.32
C PHE A 605 30.56 12.29 24.15
N ALA A 606 31.12 12.27 22.93
CA ALA A 606 30.42 12.70 21.71
C ALA A 606 29.09 11.96 21.47
N GLY A 607 29.05 10.65 21.75
CA GLY A 607 27.84 9.84 21.59
C GLY A 607 26.69 10.27 22.51
N VAL A 608 26.99 10.68 23.75
CA VAL A 608 26.01 11.15 24.72
C VAL A 608 25.46 12.52 24.30
N ALA A 609 26.35 13.46 23.97
CA ALA A 609 25.97 14.79 23.50
C ALA A 609 25.11 14.69 22.22
N ALA A 610 25.50 13.84 21.27
CA ALA A 610 24.75 13.62 20.03
C ALA A 610 23.35 13.05 20.31
N ALA A 611 23.23 12.05 21.19
CA ALA A 611 21.95 11.46 21.54
C ALA A 611 21.03 12.46 22.26
N ALA A 612 21.57 13.22 23.23
CA ALA A 612 20.80 14.21 23.98
C ALA A 612 20.29 15.36 23.08
N LEU A 613 21.16 15.94 22.26
CA LEU A 613 20.79 17.00 21.32
C LEU A 613 19.80 16.50 20.26
N HIS A 614 19.91 15.24 19.84
CA HIS A 614 18.94 14.64 18.93
C HIS A 614 17.53 14.57 19.55
N LEU A 615 17.43 14.13 20.82
CA LEU A 615 16.17 14.04 21.56
C LEU A 615 15.56 15.43 21.79
N LEU A 616 16.39 16.42 22.17
CA LEU A 616 15.96 17.81 22.28
C LEU A 616 15.45 18.35 20.94
N ARG A 617 16.15 18.11 19.83
CA ARG A 617 15.67 18.51 18.49
C ARG A 617 14.34 17.86 18.12
N GLN A 618 14.07 16.63 18.56
CA GLN A 618 12.82 15.93 18.29
C GLN A 618 11.66 16.44 19.14
N HIS A 619 11.89 16.65 20.44
CA HIS A 619 10.82 16.86 21.44
C HIS A 619 10.74 18.29 21.99
N ASP A 620 11.83 19.07 21.97
CA ASP A 620 11.91 20.47 22.41
C ASP A 620 12.80 21.33 21.47
N ARG A 621 12.28 21.57 20.26
CA ARG A 621 12.97 22.34 19.21
C ARG A 621 13.40 23.75 19.65
N PRO A 622 12.59 24.54 20.39
CA PRO A 622 13.03 25.84 20.90
C PRO A 622 14.29 25.76 21.76
N ARG A 623 14.33 24.81 22.72
CA ARG A 623 15.50 24.60 23.59
C ARG A 623 16.73 24.21 22.78
N PHE A 624 16.58 23.26 21.84
CA PHE A 624 17.68 22.88 20.93
C PHE A 624 18.18 24.06 20.10
N ALA A 625 17.29 24.89 19.56
CA ALA A 625 17.65 26.05 18.73
C ALA A 625 18.39 27.14 19.53
N ARG A 626 18.05 27.33 20.81
CA ARG A 626 18.79 28.20 21.74
C ARG A 626 20.20 27.66 22.03
N LEU A 627 20.30 26.35 22.28
CA LEU A 627 21.56 25.71 22.68
C LEU A 627 22.64 25.71 21.60
N VAL A 628 22.28 25.48 20.33
CA VAL A 628 23.26 25.37 19.24
C VAL A 628 24.27 26.53 19.17
N PRO A 629 23.87 27.81 19.14
CA PRO A 629 24.82 28.93 19.13
C PRO A 629 25.63 29.06 20.43
N GLU A 630 25.07 28.68 21.57
CA GLU A 630 25.77 28.71 22.87
C GLU A 630 26.90 27.68 22.86
N LEU A 631 26.58 26.43 22.51
CA LEU A 631 27.53 25.32 22.44
C LEU A 631 28.68 25.59 21.46
N LEU A 632 28.39 26.16 20.27
CA LEU A 632 29.42 26.45 19.28
C LEU A 632 30.32 27.63 19.66
N ARG A 633 29.81 28.57 20.48
CA ARG A 633 30.61 29.67 21.01
C ARG A 633 31.59 29.14 22.07
N ASP A 634 31.12 28.27 22.95
CA ASP A 634 31.90 27.70 24.03
C ASP A 634 32.92 26.67 23.51
N ASP A 635 32.53 25.85 22.53
CA ASP A 635 33.37 24.81 21.95
C ASP A 635 32.96 24.50 20.50
N ARG A 636 33.84 24.86 19.55
CA ARG A 636 33.58 24.70 18.10
C ARG A 636 33.43 23.23 17.68
N SER A 637 33.98 22.27 18.43
CA SER A 637 33.92 20.85 18.10
C SER A 637 32.51 20.27 18.16
N PHE A 638 31.55 20.95 18.80
CA PHE A 638 30.12 20.58 18.75
C PHE A 638 29.55 20.51 17.33
N VAL A 639 30.18 21.18 16.36
CA VAL A 639 29.79 21.06 14.95
C VAL A 639 29.92 19.62 14.43
N LEU A 640 30.79 18.78 15.01
CA LEU A 640 30.94 17.37 14.63
C LEU A 640 29.68 16.54 14.95
N ILE A 641 28.79 17.05 15.78
CA ILE A 641 27.48 16.44 16.01
C ILE A 641 26.56 16.79 14.83
N GLY A 642 26.20 15.78 14.03
CA GLY A 642 25.42 15.99 12.81
C GLY A 642 24.09 16.73 12.97
N ALA A 643 23.44 16.66 14.15
CA ALA A 643 22.25 17.47 14.44
C ALA A 643 22.56 18.98 14.52
N VAL A 644 23.70 19.34 15.10
CA VAL A 644 24.20 20.71 15.23
C VAL A 644 24.62 21.23 13.85
N ALA A 645 25.50 20.51 13.14
CA ALA A 645 25.92 20.88 11.78
C ALA A 645 24.70 21.13 10.88
N ARG A 646 23.76 20.19 10.84
CA ARG A 646 22.54 20.33 10.03
C ARG A 646 21.67 21.51 10.45
N HIS A 647 21.60 21.84 11.75
CA HIS A 647 20.88 23.02 12.21
C HIS A 647 21.55 24.31 11.74
N VAL A 648 22.87 24.41 11.88
CA VAL A 648 23.67 25.54 11.38
C VAL A 648 23.43 25.74 9.88
N SER A 649 23.62 24.68 9.09
CA SER A 649 23.44 24.70 7.64
C SER A 649 22.03 25.07 7.18
N LEU A 650 20.99 24.76 7.97
CA LEU A 650 19.59 25.08 7.62
C LEU A 650 19.08 26.39 8.22
N ARG A 651 19.54 26.82 9.39
CA ARG A 651 18.92 27.89 10.19
C ARG A 651 19.87 29.00 10.63
N ARG A 652 21.17 28.73 10.78
CA ARG A 652 22.15 29.66 11.35
C ARG A 652 23.38 29.78 10.45
N GLN A 653 23.15 30.20 9.20
CA GLN A 653 24.24 30.40 8.23
C GLN A 653 25.22 31.50 8.64
N ASP A 654 24.81 32.39 9.55
CA ASP A 654 25.67 33.39 10.21
C ASP A 654 26.83 32.77 11.01
N LEU A 655 26.71 31.49 11.41
CA LEU A 655 27.74 30.75 12.14
C LEU A 655 28.63 29.87 11.24
N LEU A 656 28.40 29.86 9.91
CA LEU A 656 29.09 28.91 9.01
C LEU A 656 30.55 29.28 8.74
N ASP A 657 30.86 30.55 8.53
CA ASP A 657 32.16 30.97 7.98
C ASP A 657 33.36 30.39 8.75
N PRO A 658 33.42 30.45 10.09
CA PRO A 658 34.52 29.84 10.85
C PRO A 658 34.57 28.32 10.70
N LEU A 659 33.43 27.66 10.46
CA LEU A 659 33.31 26.20 10.36
C LEU A 659 33.71 25.66 8.97
N LEU A 660 33.92 26.56 8.00
CA LEU A 660 34.36 26.23 6.64
C LEU A 660 35.86 26.50 6.42
N GLU A 661 36.55 27.08 7.41
CA GLU A 661 37.99 27.31 7.35
C GLU A 661 38.75 25.99 7.46
N SER A 662 39.76 25.81 6.60
CA SER A 662 40.67 24.65 6.67
C SER A 662 41.72 24.85 7.76
N ARG A 663 41.30 24.92 9.02
CA ARG A 663 42.17 24.99 10.20
C ARG A 663 41.99 23.76 11.09
N PRO A 664 43.06 23.23 11.72
CA PRO A 664 42.90 22.16 12.70
C PRO A 664 41.96 22.59 13.82
N MET A 665 40.97 21.75 14.13
CA MET A 665 39.96 22.06 15.12
C MET A 665 40.37 21.50 16.48
N THR A 666 40.38 22.36 17.50
CA THR A 666 40.52 21.98 18.90
C THR A 666 39.16 22.07 19.60
N GLY A 667 38.95 21.19 20.58
CA GLY A 667 37.74 21.16 21.40
C GLY A 667 37.51 19.79 22.01
N ARG A 668 36.40 19.62 22.70
CA ARG A 668 36.03 18.37 23.38
C ARG A 668 35.99 17.16 22.46
N PHE A 669 35.56 17.34 21.21
CA PHE A 669 35.45 16.27 20.22
C PHE A 669 36.53 16.32 19.13
N ALA A 670 37.54 17.19 19.28
CA ALA A 670 38.59 17.39 18.27
C ALA A 670 39.96 17.67 18.89
N THR A 671 40.98 16.93 18.46
CA THR A 671 42.32 16.93 19.09
C THR A 671 43.27 18.03 18.62
N GLY A 672 42.87 18.86 17.64
CA GLY A 672 43.76 19.83 17.00
C GLY A 672 44.75 19.24 15.99
N ARG A 673 44.76 17.93 15.76
CA ARG A 673 45.68 17.25 14.83
C ARG A 673 45.13 17.07 13.42
N THR A 674 43.82 17.20 13.24
CA THR A 674 43.13 16.87 12.00
C THR A 674 42.35 18.07 11.48
N HIS A 675 42.45 18.31 10.18
CA HIS A 675 41.58 19.24 9.46
C HIS A 675 40.23 18.55 9.21
N TRP A 676 39.15 19.17 9.67
CA TRP A 676 37.81 18.59 9.54
C TRP A 676 37.04 19.24 8.40
N VAL A 677 36.61 18.44 7.43
CA VAL A 677 35.57 18.84 6.48
C VAL A 677 34.24 18.29 6.99
N ILE A 678 33.37 19.19 7.45
CA ILE A 678 32.17 18.83 8.20
C ILE A 678 31.05 18.36 7.27
N ASP A 679 30.45 17.20 7.56
CA ASP A 679 29.21 16.80 6.91
C ASP A 679 28.00 17.54 7.51
N PHE A 680 27.53 18.56 6.80
CA PHE A 680 26.31 19.30 7.17
C PHE A 680 25.01 18.59 6.77
N GLY A 681 25.08 17.55 5.94
CA GLY A 681 23.97 16.71 5.47
C GLY A 681 22.95 17.39 4.54
N ALA A 682 22.50 18.60 4.85
CA ALA A 682 21.52 19.35 4.04
C ALA A 682 21.58 20.86 4.33
N GLY A 683 21.15 21.68 3.37
CA GLY A 683 21.01 23.14 3.55
C GLY A 683 21.89 23.99 2.65
N HIS A 684 22.81 23.38 1.89
CA HIS A 684 23.80 24.07 1.04
C HIS A 684 23.18 25.15 0.12
N GLY A 685 22.02 24.90 -0.49
CA GLY A 685 21.32 25.90 -1.32
C GLY A 685 20.79 27.13 -0.58
N ARG A 686 20.99 27.24 0.73
CA ARG A 686 20.70 28.46 1.52
C ARG A 686 21.95 29.31 1.78
N TRP A 687 23.14 28.75 1.54
CA TRP A 687 24.43 29.38 1.81
C TRP A 687 24.74 30.44 0.76
N THR A 688 25.73 31.31 1.03
CA THR A 688 26.24 32.24 0.02
C THR A 688 27.15 31.52 -0.98
N ALA A 689 27.44 32.15 -2.12
CA ALA A 689 28.39 31.61 -3.09
C ALA A 689 29.78 31.39 -2.46
N ARG A 690 30.29 32.42 -1.77
CA ARG A 690 31.57 32.38 -1.04
C ARG A 690 31.64 31.25 -0.02
N GLN A 691 30.55 30.99 0.70
CA GLN A 691 30.46 29.85 1.64
C GLN A 691 30.58 28.50 0.90
N GLN A 692 29.89 28.34 -0.23
CA GLN A 692 30.00 27.10 -1.00
C GLN A 692 31.39 26.94 -1.63
N GLU A 693 32.02 28.00 -2.12
CA GLU A 693 33.39 27.98 -2.68
C GLU A 693 34.41 27.55 -1.62
N ARG A 694 34.34 28.11 -0.41
CA ARG A 694 35.20 27.71 0.72
C ARG A 694 35.03 26.24 1.07
N TYR A 695 33.78 25.76 1.14
CA TYR A 695 33.49 24.37 1.44
C TYR A 695 33.96 23.44 0.31
N ALA A 696 33.79 23.86 -0.95
CA ALA A 696 34.28 23.15 -2.12
C ALA A 696 35.79 22.97 -2.09
N ALA A 697 36.56 24.00 -1.72
CA ALA A 697 38.02 23.90 -1.60
C ALA A 697 38.44 22.80 -0.60
N GLY A 698 37.76 22.70 0.55
CA GLY A 698 37.99 21.63 1.53
C GLY A 698 37.63 20.24 0.99
N LEU A 699 36.50 20.11 0.27
CA LEU A 699 36.10 18.84 -0.34
C LEU A 699 37.08 18.41 -1.44
N VAL A 700 37.59 19.35 -2.24
CA VAL A 700 38.62 19.07 -3.26
C VAL A 700 39.93 18.62 -2.62
N ALA A 701 40.34 19.22 -1.51
CA ALA A 701 41.51 18.78 -0.76
C ALA A 701 41.37 17.33 -0.28
N LEU A 702 40.18 16.93 0.21
CA LEU A 702 39.90 15.52 0.53
C LEU A 702 39.98 14.60 -0.68
N LEU A 703 39.50 15.04 -1.84
CA LEU A 703 39.55 14.23 -3.06
C LEU A 703 40.98 14.06 -3.60
N ARG A 704 41.85 15.05 -3.40
CA ARG A 704 43.27 15.01 -3.84
C ARG A 704 44.16 14.19 -2.91
N ASP A 705 43.74 13.96 -1.67
CA ASP A 705 44.49 13.14 -0.72
C ASP A 705 44.40 11.65 -1.09
N GLU A 706 45.53 11.06 -1.49
CA GLU A 706 45.62 9.67 -1.97
C GLU A 706 45.39 8.64 -0.85
N THR A 707 45.50 9.04 0.41
CA THR A 707 45.37 8.15 1.57
C THR A 707 43.92 7.95 2.03
N ARG A 708 42.95 8.65 1.42
CA ARG A 708 41.54 8.64 1.87
C ARG A 708 40.78 7.39 1.45
N ASP A 709 39.91 6.95 2.36
CA ASP A 709 39.01 5.82 2.14
C ASP A 709 37.86 6.15 1.16
N VAL A 710 37.33 5.13 0.51
CA VAL A 710 36.25 5.26 -0.49
C VAL A 710 34.97 5.92 0.08
N PRO A 711 34.48 5.59 1.30
CA PRO A 711 33.38 6.33 1.93
C PRO A 711 33.62 7.84 2.03
N THR A 712 34.81 8.28 2.45
CA THR A 712 35.18 9.71 2.50
C THR A 712 35.18 10.34 1.10
N LEU A 713 35.75 9.67 0.10
CA LEU A 713 35.74 10.14 -1.29
C LEU A 713 34.30 10.26 -1.82
N ARG A 714 33.43 9.31 -1.48
CA ARG A 714 32.00 9.32 -1.85
C ARG A 714 31.25 10.49 -1.20
N PHE A 715 31.49 10.74 0.08
CA PHE A 715 30.95 11.90 0.77
C PHE A 715 31.36 13.19 0.05
N ALA A 716 32.66 13.34 -0.23
CA ALA A 716 33.21 14.56 -0.82
C ALA A 716 32.63 14.82 -2.22
N ILE A 717 32.72 13.85 -3.13
CA ILE A 717 32.23 14.00 -4.51
C ILE A 717 30.71 14.21 -4.56
N SER A 718 29.94 13.47 -3.75
CA SER A 718 28.48 13.59 -3.77
C SER A 718 28.01 14.95 -3.25
N THR A 719 28.75 15.53 -2.31
CA THR A 719 28.45 16.85 -1.74
C THR A 719 28.86 17.96 -2.67
N LEU A 720 30.05 17.85 -3.29
CA LEU A 720 30.58 18.84 -4.22
C LEU A 720 29.64 19.09 -5.40
N VAL A 721 29.09 18.01 -6.00
CA VAL A 721 28.12 18.13 -7.13
C VAL A 721 26.74 18.69 -6.74
N ARG A 722 26.47 18.89 -5.43
CA ARG A 722 25.22 19.50 -4.92
C ARG A 722 25.38 20.98 -4.59
N LEU A 723 26.59 21.53 -4.68
CA LEU A 723 26.85 22.95 -4.46
C LEU A 723 26.42 23.73 -5.71
N ALA A 724 25.32 24.47 -5.58
CA ALA A 724 24.66 25.14 -6.71
C ALA A 724 25.39 26.38 -7.23
N TYR A 725 26.37 26.91 -6.47
CA TYR A 725 27.03 28.18 -6.77
C TYR A 725 28.53 28.04 -7.02
N VAL A 726 29.00 26.80 -7.18
CA VAL A 726 30.43 26.48 -7.42
C VAL A 726 30.60 26.05 -8.85
N ASP A 727 31.68 26.51 -9.48
CA ASP A 727 31.98 26.19 -10.87
C ASP A 727 32.35 24.70 -11.07
N ALA A 728 31.94 24.14 -12.20
CA ALA A 728 32.18 22.74 -12.53
C ALA A 728 33.67 22.34 -12.59
N SER A 729 34.59 23.28 -12.82
CA SER A 729 36.04 23.03 -12.89
C SER A 729 36.61 22.35 -11.63
N VAL A 730 35.93 22.45 -10.49
CA VAL A 730 36.34 21.76 -9.25
C VAL A 730 36.01 20.26 -9.24
N VAL A 731 35.11 19.80 -10.13
CA VAL A 731 34.66 18.40 -10.23
C VAL A 731 35.18 17.72 -11.49
N THR A 732 35.17 18.42 -12.63
CA THR A 732 35.44 17.82 -13.94
C THR A 732 36.78 17.08 -14.06
N PRO A 733 37.90 17.51 -13.43
CA PRO A 733 39.17 16.77 -13.52
C PRO A 733 39.08 15.34 -12.95
N PHE A 734 38.24 15.12 -11.93
CA PHE A 734 38.10 13.80 -11.30
C PHE A 734 37.42 12.76 -12.20
N ALA A 735 36.79 13.17 -13.32
CA ALA A 735 36.24 12.25 -14.31
C ALA A 735 37.31 11.47 -15.10
N SER A 736 38.57 11.88 -14.98
CA SER A 736 39.75 11.19 -15.53
C SER A 736 40.74 10.76 -14.44
N ASP A 737 40.32 10.73 -13.17
CA ASP A 737 41.19 10.32 -12.04
C ASP A 737 41.66 8.86 -12.22
N PRO A 738 42.92 8.52 -11.90
CA PRO A 738 43.41 7.14 -12.05
C PRO A 738 42.68 6.15 -11.13
N ARG A 739 42.17 6.58 -9.97
CA ARG A 739 41.49 5.73 -9.00
C ARG A 739 40.09 5.36 -9.50
N PRO A 740 39.81 4.06 -9.81
CA PRO A 740 38.55 3.66 -10.44
C PRO A 740 37.28 4.07 -9.66
N PRO A 741 37.21 3.94 -8.32
CA PRO A 741 36.02 4.36 -7.57
C PRO A 741 35.74 5.86 -7.69
N LEU A 742 36.77 6.71 -7.59
CA LEU A 742 36.60 8.17 -7.68
C LEU A 742 36.20 8.60 -9.08
N ARG A 743 36.85 8.03 -10.11
CA ARG A 743 36.53 8.27 -11.52
C ARG A 743 35.06 7.97 -11.83
N GLU A 744 34.58 6.79 -11.42
CA GLU A 744 33.18 6.40 -11.61
C GLU A 744 32.21 7.37 -10.88
N MET A 745 32.49 7.70 -9.63
CA MET A 745 31.64 8.61 -8.86
C MET A 745 31.59 10.02 -9.46
N ALA A 746 32.72 10.52 -9.96
CA ALA A 746 32.80 11.81 -10.64
C ALA A 746 31.95 11.81 -11.92
N VAL A 747 32.13 10.83 -12.81
CA VAL A 747 31.34 10.69 -14.05
C VAL A 747 29.84 10.62 -13.76
N ARG A 748 29.42 9.85 -12.75
CA ARG A 748 28.00 9.77 -12.32
C ARG A 748 27.48 11.06 -11.67
N GLY A 749 28.37 11.91 -11.17
CA GLY A 749 28.09 13.18 -10.52
C GLY A 749 27.92 14.38 -11.47
N LEU A 750 28.58 14.33 -12.65
CA LEU A 750 28.52 15.39 -13.68
C LEU A 750 27.11 15.86 -14.11
N PRO A 751 26.05 15.01 -14.22
CA PRO A 751 24.74 15.48 -14.66
C PRO A 751 23.98 16.28 -13.59
N TRP A 752 24.57 16.51 -12.42
CA TRP A 752 24.01 17.36 -11.38
C TRP A 752 24.55 18.80 -11.41
N LEU A 753 25.61 19.04 -12.18
CA LEU A 753 26.20 20.36 -12.40
C LEU A 753 25.25 21.25 -13.20
N ASP A 754 25.30 22.56 -12.95
CA ASP A 754 24.44 23.53 -13.61
C ASP A 754 24.83 23.75 -15.08
N ALA A 755 23.91 24.36 -15.85
CA ALA A 755 24.11 24.80 -17.24
C ALA A 755 24.65 23.74 -18.24
N GLY A 756 24.62 22.46 -17.87
CA GLY A 756 25.21 21.41 -18.70
C GLY A 756 26.74 21.36 -18.69
N GLN A 757 27.40 21.99 -17.71
CA GLN A 757 28.87 22.08 -17.66
C GLN A 757 29.57 20.70 -17.66
N GLY A 758 28.89 19.64 -17.22
CA GLY A 758 29.40 18.27 -17.28
C GLY A 758 29.25 17.57 -18.64
N VAL A 759 28.42 18.08 -19.57
CA VAL A 759 28.09 17.40 -20.83
C VAL A 759 29.30 17.18 -21.75
N PRO A 760 30.19 18.17 -21.99
CA PRO A 760 31.36 17.96 -22.84
C PRO A 760 32.24 16.80 -22.36
N VAL A 761 32.48 16.71 -21.05
CA VAL A 761 33.26 15.61 -20.45
C VAL A 761 32.53 14.27 -20.59
N LEU A 762 31.22 14.26 -20.42
CA LEU A 762 30.41 13.05 -20.60
C LEU A 762 30.43 12.55 -22.06
N ILE A 763 30.41 13.45 -23.05
CA ILE A 763 30.53 13.08 -24.47
C ILE A 763 31.88 12.44 -24.76
N VAL A 764 32.98 13.02 -24.24
CA VAL A 764 34.33 12.41 -24.35
C VAL A 764 34.35 11.00 -23.74
N CYS A 765 33.71 10.81 -22.59
CA CYS A 765 33.62 9.51 -21.91
C CYS A 765 32.89 8.44 -22.74
N LEU A 766 32.10 8.79 -23.77
CA LEU A 766 31.44 7.80 -24.63
C LEU A 766 32.42 7.06 -25.55
N GLY A 767 33.61 7.61 -25.80
CA GLY A 767 34.63 6.99 -26.65
C GLY A 767 35.33 5.78 -26.02
N ASP A 768 35.34 5.66 -24.68
CA ASP A 768 36.13 4.66 -23.95
C ASP A 768 35.26 3.82 -22.98
N ASP A 769 35.88 3.13 -22.02
CA ASP A 769 35.20 2.23 -21.09
C ASP A 769 34.27 2.95 -20.10
N ARG A 770 34.38 4.27 -20.00
CA ARG A 770 33.49 5.11 -19.18
C ARG A 770 32.09 5.25 -19.78
N ALA A 771 31.90 4.88 -21.05
CA ALA A 771 30.63 4.98 -21.78
C ALA A 771 29.45 4.35 -21.02
N ARG A 772 29.70 3.24 -20.29
CA ARG A 772 28.69 2.53 -19.49
C ARG A 772 28.05 3.37 -18.38
N TRP A 773 28.72 4.42 -17.91
CA TRP A 773 28.19 5.36 -16.92
C TRP A 773 27.77 6.68 -17.56
N ALA A 774 28.58 7.18 -18.49
CA ALA A 774 28.39 8.49 -19.11
C ALA A 774 27.06 8.58 -19.86
N ILE A 775 26.64 7.51 -20.53
CA ILE A 775 25.40 7.51 -21.30
C ILE A 775 24.14 7.68 -20.42
N TYR A 776 24.11 7.06 -19.24
CA TYR A 776 23.02 7.23 -18.27
C TYR A 776 23.07 8.61 -17.59
N ALA A 777 24.27 9.16 -17.41
CA ALA A 777 24.45 10.52 -16.92
C ALA A 777 23.92 11.56 -17.93
N LEU A 778 24.24 11.41 -19.23
CA LEU A 778 23.79 12.33 -20.28
C LEU A 778 22.27 12.43 -20.37
N ARG A 779 21.55 11.30 -20.31
CA ARG A 779 20.07 11.29 -20.29
C ARG A 779 19.50 12.28 -19.26
N LYS A 780 20.10 12.32 -18.08
CA LYS A 780 19.67 13.23 -17.02
C LYS A 780 20.00 14.69 -17.34
N ALA A 781 21.20 14.97 -17.83
CA ALA A 781 21.60 16.33 -18.20
C ALA A 781 20.71 16.90 -19.31
N PHE A 782 20.40 16.08 -20.33
CA PHE A 782 19.54 16.46 -21.46
C PHE A 782 18.10 16.77 -21.05
N ALA A 783 17.58 16.14 -19.99
CA ALA A 783 16.25 16.45 -19.48
C ALA A 783 16.08 17.90 -18.95
N GLU A 784 17.17 18.64 -18.77
CA GLU A 784 17.20 20.02 -18.30
C GLU A 784 17.68 21.02 -19.38
N MET A 785 17.81 20.57 -20.64
CA MET A 785 18.31 21.37 -21.76
C MET A 785 17.23 21.62 -22.84
N PRO A 786 17.35 22.72 -23.61
CA PRO A 786 16.52 22.94 -24.79
C PRO A 786 16.68 21.81 -25.81
N ARG A 787 15.58 21.48 -26.50
CA ARG A 787 15.50 20.37 -27.43
C ARG A 787 16.49 20.50 -28.58
N GLU A 788 16.65 21.70 -29.15
CA GLU A 788 17.56 21.93 -30.28
C GLU A 788 19.00 21.58 -29.90
N ARG A 789 19.41 21.97 -28.69
CA ARG A 789 20.74 21.68 -28.16
C ARG A 789 20.94 20.18 -27.96
N VAL A 790 19.98 19.49 -27.34
CA VAL A 790 20.07 18.04 -27.11
C VAL A 790 20.24 17.28 -28.44
N LEU A 791 19.49 17.67 -29.48
CA LEU A 791 19.60 17.03 -30.79
C LEU A 791 20.95 17.29 -31.47
N ALA A 792 21.48 18.51 -31.35
CA ALA A 792 22.82 18.81 -31.86
C ALA A 792 23.90 17.94 -31.18
N GLU A 793 23.83 17.80 -29.85
CA GLU A 793 24.76 16.96 -29.10
C GLU A 793 24.61 15.47 -29.46
N LEU A 794 23.37 14.97 -29.56
CA LEU A 794 23.10 13.57 -29.92
C LEU A 794 23.63 13.19 -31.31
N ARG A 795 23.56 14.11 -32.28
CA ARG A 795 24.12 13.90 -33.63
C ARG A 795 25.64 13.83 -33.64
N ALA A 796 26.31 14.45 -32.66
CA ALA A 796 27.76 14.42 -32.52
C ALA A 796 28.28 13.19 -31.75
N VAL A 797 27.40 12.40 -31.11
CA VAL A 797 27.79 11.22 -30.34
C VAL A 797 28.24 10.08 -31.26
N PRO A 798 29.42 9.47 -31.03
CA PRO A 798 29.87 8.31 -31.81
C PRO A 798 29.03 7.06 -31.48
N THR A 799 28.37 6.50 -32.49
CA THR A 799 27.51 5.31 -32.37
C THR A 799 28.23 3.98 -32.63
N THR A 800 29.57 3.97 -32.57
CA THR A 800 30.40 2.77 -32.82
C THR A 800 30.17 1.66 -31.80
N LYS A 801 29.92 2.00 -30.53
CA LYS A 801 29.60 1.03 -29.48
C LYS A 801 28.09 0.80 -29.41
N VAL A 802 27.66 -0.46 -29.47
CA VAL A 802 26.23 -0.87 -29.40
C VAL A 802 25.51 -0.29 -28.17
N THR A 803 26.19 -0.23 -27.02
CA THR A 803 25.65 0.36 -25.78
C THR A 803 25.37 1.85 -25.90
N VAL A 804 26.17 2.60 -26.66
CA VAL A 804 25.98 4.03 -26.92
C VAL A 804 24.90 4.22 -27.99
N ALA A 805 25.00 3.50 -29.12
CA ALA A 805 24.04 3.59 -30.23
C ALA A 805 22.60 3.36 -29.77
N LYS A 806 22.34 2.29 -29.00
CA LYS A 806 20.98 1.99 -28.52
C LYS A 806 20.42 3.05 -27.57
N GLU A 807 21.27 3.74 -26.82
CA GLU A 807 20.86 4.81 -25.92
C GLU A 807 20.62 6.13 -26.66
N VAL A 808 21.43 6.45 -27.68
CA VAL A 808 21.16 7.58 -28.59
C VAL A 808 19.78 7.41 -29.22
N VAL A 809 19.46 6.23 -29.73
CA VAL A 809 18.13 5.90 -30.27
C VAL A 809 17.02 6.11 -29.23
N ARG A 810 17.21 5.63 -28.00
CA ARG A 810 16.22 5.82 -26.91
C ARG A 810 16.01 7.30 -26.58
N LEU A 811 17.08 8.09 -26.55
CA LEU A 811 17.01 9.52 -26.28
C LEU A 811 16.32 10.28 -27.40
N LEU A 812 16.62 9.97 -28.67
CA LEU A 812 15.90 10.52 -29.82
C LEU A 812 14.39 10.23 -29.74
N GLY A 813 14.02 9.00 -29.38
CA GLY A 813 12.61 8.65 -29.12
C GLY A 813 11.98 9.43 -27.97
N GLU A 814 12.68 9.58 -26.84
CA GLU A 814 12.18 10.36 -25.68
C GLU A 814 11.99 11.86 -25.97
N MET A 815 12.83 12.42 -26.87
CA MET A 815 12.75 13.81 -27.31
C MET A 815 11.55 14.06 -28.24
N GLY A 816 11.22 13.10 -29.11
CA GLY A 816 10.13 13.20 -30.09
C GLY A 816 10.29 14.36 -31.08
N GLY A 817 9.30 14.59 -31.95
CA GLY A 817 9.28 15.66 -32.97
C GLY A 817 9.91 15.27 -34.32
N ASP A 818 9.58 16.01 -35.39
CA ASP A 818 9.81 15.60 -36.79
C ASP A 818 11.29 15.41 -37.17
N ASP A 819 12.19 16.23 -36.65
CA ASP A 819 13.64 16.12 -36.83
C ASP A 819 14.25 14.93 -36.09
N ALA A 820 13.84 14.67 -34.84
CA ALA A 820 14.28 13.47 -34.11
C ALA A 820 13.73 12.20 -34.77
N TYR A 821 12.48 12.24 -35.26
CA TYR A 821 11.86 11.16 -36.02
C TYR A 821 12.62 10.86 -37.31
N ARG A 822 12.99 11.89 -38.09
CA ARG A 822 13.85 11.72 -39.28
C ARG A 822 15.20 11.10 -38.92
N ASP A 823 15.81 11.52 -37.81
CA ASP A 823 17.08 10.95 -37.35
C ASP A 823 16.92 9.47 -36.93
N LEU A 824 15.80 9.09 -36.29
CA LEU A 824 15.49 7.69 -35.98
C LEU A 824 15.36 6.84 -37.25
N LEU A 825 14.64 7.32 -38.27
CA LEU A 825 14.47 6.58 -39.53
C LEU A 825 15.80 6.37 -40.27
N ARG A 826 16.74 7.32 -40.19
CA ARG A 826 18.09 7.15 -40.77
C ARG A 826 18.90 6.06 -40.09
N LEU A 827 18.61 5.76 -38.82
CA LEU A 827 19.27 4.71 -38.06
C LEU A 827 18.69 3.31 -38.36
N ASP A 828 17.63 3.21 -39.17
CA ASP A 828 17.11 1.95 -39.72
C ASP A 828 17.89 1.53 -40.99
N ALA A 829 19.19 1.26 -40.83
CA ALA A 829 20.08 0.91 -41.95
C ALA A 829 20.41 -0.60 -41.99
N PRO A 830 20.71 -1.18 -43.18
CA PRO A 830 21.21 -2.55 -43.29
C PRO A 830 22.45 -2.77 -42.42
N GLY A 831 22.54 -3.91 -41.74
CA GLY A 831 23.66 -4.25 -40.84
C GLY A 831 23.56 -3.68 -39.43
N THR A 832 22.52 -2.93 -39.09
CA THR A 832 22.29 -2.41 -37.73
C THR A 832 22.18 -3.56 -36.71
N HIS A 833 22.92 -3.50 -35.61
CA HIS A 833 22.94 -4.54 -34.57
C HIS A 833 21.55 -4.76 -33.94
N ARG A 834 21.22 -6.02 -33.61
CA ARG A 834 19.93 -6.44 -33.03
C ARG A 834 19.41 -5.52 -31.91
N ASP A 835 20.22 -5.30 -30.88
CA ASP A 835 19.83 -4.47 -29.73
C ASP A 835 19.53 -3.00 -30.09
N VAL A 836 20.14 -2.47 -31.15
CA VAL A 836 19.88 -1.12 -31.65
C VAL A 836 18.55 -1.11 -32.42
N ARG A 837 18.26 -2.14 -33.23
CA ARG A 837 16.94 -2.30 -33.87
C ARG A 837 15.81 -2.40 -32.84
N ILE A 838 16.00 -3.17 -31.77
CA ILE A 838 15.04 -3.26 -30.67
C ILE A 838 14.83 -1.90 -29.99
N ALA A 839 15.91 -1.12 -29.79
CA ALA A 839 15.80 0.23 -29.27
C ALA A 839 15.05 1.17 -30.23
N LEU A 840 15.24 1.00 -31.54
CA LEU A 840 14.57 1.78 -32.58
C LEU A 840 13.06 1.51 -32.60
N LEU A 841 12.64 0.24 -32.57
CA LEU A 841 11.23 -0.13 -32.46
C LEU A 841 10.56 0.56 -31.27
N ARG A 842 11.25 0.56 -30.11
CA ARG A 842 10.77 1.24 -28.91
C ARG A 842 10.73 2.75 -29.04
N ALA A 843 11.71 3.37 -29.70
CA ALA A 843 11.75 4.81 -29.93
C ALA A 843 10.62 5.29 -30.84
N LEU A 844 10.08 4.41 -31.70
CA LEU A 844 9.00 4.71 -32.63
C LEU A 844 7.58 4.52 -32.04
N TRP A 845 7.44 4.06 -30.80
CA TRP A 845 6.12 3.82 -30.18
C TRP A 845 5.23 5.06 -30.05
N ASP A 846 5.81 6.25 -29.96
CA ASP A 846 5.06 7.51 -29.88
C ASP A 846 4.74 8.11 -31.28
N HIS A 847 5.07 7.39 -32.37
CA HIS A 847 4.94 7.83 -33.76
C HIS A 847 4.03 6.93 -34.61
N LEU A 848 3.09 6.22 -33.99
CA LEU A 848 2.18 5.28 -34.68
C LEU A 848 1.17 5.95 -35.64
N ASP A 849 1.06 7.29 -35.59
CA ASP A 849 0.29 8.09 -36.53
C ASP A 849 1.02 8.33 -37.87
N ARG A 850 2.32 8.02 -37.95
CA ARG A 850 3.15 8.24 -39.14
C ARG A 850 3.22 6.99 -40.03
N PRO A 851 2.91 7.07 -41.33
CA PRO A 851 2.93 5.92 -42.23
C PRO A 851 4.29 5.20 -42.30
N GLU A 852 5.42 5.93 -42.26
CA GLU A 852 6.75 5.36 -42.42
C GLU A 852 7.16 4.48 -41.23
N THR A 853 6.62 4.75 -40.04
CA THR A 853 6.83 3.92 -38.83
C THR A 853 6.32 2.50 -39.05
N TRP A 854 5.19 2.35 -39.74
CA TRP A 854 4.60 1.04 -40.01
C TRP A 854 5.46 0.21 -40.95
N GLY A 855 6.15 0.83 -41.92
CA GLY A 855 7.10 0.13 -42.77
C GLY A 855 8.26 -0.51 -41.98
N VAL A 856 8.73 0.15 -40.90
CA VAL A 856 9.74 -0.42 -39.99
C VAL A 856 9.16 -1.61 -39.22
N PHE A 857 7.94 -1.49 -38.70
CA PHE A 857 7.30 -2.53 -37.90
C PHE A 857 6.92 -3.76 -38.72
N GLU A 858 6.45 -3.57 -39.95
CA GLU A 858 6.15 -4.64 -40.90
C GLU A 858 7.40 -5.42 -41.28
N ARG A 859 8.55 -4.76 -41.49
CA ARG A 859 9.83 -5.46 -41.65
C ARG A 859 10.24 -6.22 -40.39
N ALA A 860 10.08 -5.60 -39.22
CA ALA A 860 10.46 -6.21 -37.95
C ALA A 860 9.61 -7.45 -37.59
N VAL A 861 8.33 -7.49 -37.96
CA VAL A 861 7.49 -8.67 -37.73
C VAL A 861 7.95 -9.88 -38.56
N GLN A 862 8.60 -9.63 -39.69
CA GLN A 862 9.21 -10.63 -40.59
C GLN A 862 10.71 -10.84 -40.33
N ASP A 863 11.30 -10.22 -39.29
CA ASP A 863 12.74 -10.36 -38.98
C ASP A 863 13.05 -11.85 -38.68
N PRO A 864 14.15 -12.40 -39.24
CA PRO A 864 14.58 -13.77 -38.94
C PRO A 864 14.91 -13.99 -37.46
N ASP A 865 15.33 -12.94 -36.74
CA ASP A 865 15.49 -13.00 -35.29
C ASP A 865 14.13 -12.74 -34.60
N TRP A 866 13.50 -13.81 -34.14
CA TRP A 866 12.20 -13.75 -33.46
C TRP A 866 12.19 -12.81 -32.24
N ILE A 867 13.35 -12.55 -31.61
CA ILE A 867 13.45 -11.62 -30.49
C ILE A 867 13.05 -10.22 -30.96
N VAL A 868 13.43 -9.80 -32.17
CA VAL A 868 13.06 -8.49 -32.72
C VAL A 868 11.54 -8.39 -32.92
N ALA A 869 10.94 -9.39 -33.56
CA ALA A 869 9.49 -9.45 -33.79
C ALA A 869 8.70 -9.44 -32.48
N SER A 870 9.15 -10.19 -31.46
CA SER A 870 8.49 -10.25 -30.15
C SER A 870 8.38 -8.89 -29.46
N LYS A 871 9.29 -7.94 -29.75
CA LYS A 871 9.28 -6.60 -29.12
C LYS A 871 8.15 -5.71 -29.61
N LEU A 872 7.51 -6.04 -30.73
CA LEU A 872 6.28 -5.37 -31.18
C LEU A 872 5.09 -5.70 -30.25
N ALA A 873 5.13 -6.81 -29.51
CA ALA A 873 4.13 -7.09 -28.47
C ALA A 873 4.25 -6.15 -27.24
N ASP A 874 5.36 -5.41 -27.11
CA ASP A 874 5.60 -4.48 -26.00
C ASP A 874 5.11 -3.04 -26.31
N ILE A 875 4.51 -2.80 -27.49
CA ILE A 875 3.94 -1.49 -27.85
C ILE A 875 2.95 -1.05 -26.75
N PRO A 876 3.04 0.18 -26.21
CA PRO A 876 2.09 0.69 -25.23
C PRO A 876 0.69 0.87 -25.83
N LEU A 877 -0.23 -0.03 -25.50
CA LEU A 877 -1.57 -0.08 -26.12
C LEU A 877 -2.62 0.84 -25.48
N GLY A 878 -2.29 1.48 -24.36
CA GLY A 878 -3.26 2.31 -23.62
C GLY A 878 -3.63 3.62 -24.31
N ARG A 879 -2.89 4.02 -25.37
CA ARG A 879 -3.02 5.29 -26.08
C ARG A 879 -2.92 5.06 -27.59
N LEU A 880 -4.01 4.64 -28.22
CA LEU A 880 -4.06 4.35 -29.66
C LEU A 880 -5.25 5.06 -30.33
N SER A 881 -5.01 5.63 -31.50
CA SER A 881 -6.09 5.98 -32.43
C SER A 881 -6.74 4.71 -32.97
N ALA A 882 -7.95 4.81 -33.52
CA ALA A 882 -8.64 3.65 -34.11
C ALA A 882 -7.79 2.99 -35.22
N GLU A 883 -7.17 3.80 -36.08
CA GLU A 883 -6.31 3.30 -37.15
C GLU A 883 -5.05 2.59 -36.63
N ALA A 884 -4.35 3.21 -35.67
CA ALA A 884 -3.18 2.59 -35.06
C ALA A 884 -3.55 1.28 -34.36
N GLU A 885 -4.72 1.24 -33.69
CA GLU A 885 -5.21 0.02 -33.05
C GLU A 885 -5.48 -1.11 -34.05
N ARG A 886 -6.08 -0.81 -35.21
CA ARG A 886 -6.30 -1.81 -36.28
C ARG A 886 -4.97 -2.40 -36.75
N ARG A 887 -3.99 -1.55 -37.03
CA ARG A 887 -2.67 -2.00 -37.51
C ARG A 887 -1.89 -2.76 -36.44
N VAL A 888 -1.91 -2.32 -35.17
CA VAL A 888 -1.30 -3.10 -34.07
C VAL A 888 -1.98 -4.47 -33.94
N SER A 889 -3.31 -4.54 -34.01
CA SER A 889 -4.03 -5.81 -33.93
C SER A 889 -3.58 -6.77 -35.05
N GLY A 890 -3.37 -6.25 -36.26
CA GLY A 890 -2.78 -6.99 -37.39
C GLY A 890 -1.35 -7.47 -37.11
N LEU A 891 -0.48 -6.62 -36.56
CA LEU A 891 0.88 -7.03 -36.16
C LEU A 891 0.88 -8.13 -35.12
N LEU A 892 0.06 -8.02 -34.08
CA LEU A 892 -0.05 -9.03 -33.03
C LEU A 892 -0.59 -10.36 -33.60
N ALA A 893 -1.55 -10.31 -34.52
CA ALA A 893 -2.02 -11.49 -35.23
C ALA A 893 -0.93 -12.14 -36.11
N ALA A 894 -0.07 -11.33 -36.74
CA ALA A 894 1.08 -11.82 -37.50
C ALA A 894 2.14 -12.48 -36.60
N ILE A 895 2.41 -11.92 -35.41
CA ILE A 895 3.31 -12.53 -34.41
C ILE A 895 2.78 -13.89 -33.96
N LEU A 896 1.48 -14.02 -33.70
CA LEU A 896 0.84 -15.32 -33.42
C LEU A 896 0.88 -16.29 -34.61
N GLY A 897 1.30 -15.85 -35.80
CA GLY A 897 1.51 -16.71 -36.96
C GLY A 897 2.93 -17.19 -37.17
N ARG A 898 3.87 -16.76 -36.34
CA ARG A 898 5.27 -17.17 -36.44
C ARG A 898 5.47 -18.62 -35.99
N ALA A 899 6.58 -19.22 -36.42
CA ALA A 899 6.91 -20.62 -36.09
C ALA A 899 7.47 -20.80 -34.67
N GLU A 900 8.06 -19.76 -34.08
CA GLU A 900 8.72 -19.83 -32.77
C GLU A 900 7.72 -19.76 -31.61
N PRO A 901 7.58 -20.82 -30.78
CA PRO A 901 6.62 -20.84 -29.67
C PRO A 901 6.91 -19.78 -28.59
N GLU A 902 8.17 -19.40 -28.39
CA GLU A 902 8.58 -18.37 -27.42
C GLU A 902 7.95 -17.01 -27.74
N ALA A 903 7.90 -16.64 -29.03
CA ALA A 903 7.27 -15.40 -29.49
C ALA A 903 5.75 -15.42 -29.30
N ARG A 904 5.12 -16.58 -29.52
CA ARG A 904 3.67 -16.75 -29.40
C ARG A 904 3.22 -16.78 -27.94
N LEU A 905 3.85 -17.59 -27.11
CA LEU A 905 3.48 -17.76 -25.69
C LEU A 905 3.60 -16.45 -24.90
N ASP A 906 4.64 -15.65 -25.15
CA ASP A 906 4.81 -14.36 -24.47
C ASP A 906 3.69 -13.37 -24.80
N LEU A 907 3.17 -13.40 -26.04
CA LEU A 907 2.02 -12.62 -26.46
C LEU A 907 0.70 -13.19 -25.90
N LEU A 908 0.49 -14.51 -26.00
CA LEU A 908 -0.75 -15.17 -25.55
C LEU A 908 -1.04 -14.93 -24.07
N ARG A 909 -0.02 -15.04 -23.20
CA ARG A 909 -0.13 -14.78 -21.75
C ARG A 909 -0.59 -13.37 -21.42
N ARG A 910 -0.38 -12.41 -22.32
CA ARG A 910 -0.76 -10.99 -22.14
C ARG A 910 -2.04 -10.62 -22.90
N ALA A 911 -2.38 -11.36 -23.96
CA ALA A 911 -3.45 -11.04 -24.91
C ALA A 911 -4.83 -10.81 -24.26
N ALA A 912 -5.13 -11.51 -23.15
CA ALA A 912 -6.37 -11.34 -22.37
C ALA A 912 -6.52 -9.94 -21.76
N HIS A 913 -5.42 -9.23 -21.54
CA HIS A 913 -5.37 -7.95 -20.82
C HIS A 913 -4.86 -6.79 -21.69
N LEU A 914 -4.54 -7.04 -22.96
CA LEU A 914 -4.15 -5.98 -23.90
C LEU A 914 -5.33 -5.03 -24.13
N PRO A 915 -5.18 -3.72 -23.81
CA PRO A 915 -6.27 -2.75 -23.87
C PRO A 915 -6.57 -2.31 -25.32
N LEU A 916 -7.01 -3.27 -26.13
CA LEU A 916 -7.43 -3.13 -27.52
C LEU A 916 -8.92 -3.49 -27.63
N ARG A 917 -9.67 -2.74 -28.43
CA ARG A 917 -11.03 -3.09 -28.86
C ARG A 917 -11.02 -4.25 -29.84
N ASP A 918 -10.05 -4.26 -30.76
CA ASP A 918 -9.96 -5.22 -31.87
C ASP A 918 -11.24 -5.19 -32.72
N GLU A 919 -11.63 -4.01 -33.23
CA GLU A 919 -12.88 -3.79 -33.98
C GLU A 919 -12.99 -4.69 -35.22
N GLY A 920 -11.86 -4.95 -35.90
CA GLY A 920 -11.79 -5.85 -37.06
C GLY A 920 -11.76 -7.35 -36.72
N ARG A 921 -11.76 -7.71 -35.42
CA ARG A 921 -11.70 -9.10 -34.89
C ARG A 921 -10.52 -9.92 -35.41
N SER A 922 -9.47 -9.31 -35.94
CA SER A 922 -8.34 -10.04 -36.54
C SER A 922 -7.53 -10.79 -35.49
N LEU A 923 -7.32 -10.17 -34.33
CA LEU A 923 -6.63 -10.81 -33.21
C LEU A 923 -7.51 -11.90 -32.58
N PHE A 924 -8.80 -11.62 -32.34
CA PHE A 924 -9.75 -12.61 -31.82
C PHE A 924 -9.83 -13.88 -32.69
N LEU A 925 -9.99 -13.72 -34.01
CA LEU A 925 -10.04 -14.86 -34.94
C LEU A 925 -8.72 -15.63 -34.95
N ARG A 926 -7.58 -14.94 -34.88
CA ARG A 926 -6.26 -15.60 -34.80
C ARG A 926 -6.11 -16.41 -33.51
N LEU A 927 -6.57 -15.87 -32.38
CA LEU A 927 -6.60 -16.58 -31.09
C LEU A 927 -7.45 -17.85 -31.19
N LEU A 928 -8.65 -17.78 -31.78
CA LEU A 928 -9.51 -18.95 -32.01
C LEU A 928 -8.86 -20.01 -32.91
N GLY A 929 -8.13 -19.58 -33.95
CA GLY A 929 -7.32 -20.49 -34.77
C GLY A 929 -6.27 -21.22 -33.95
N HIS A 930 -5.67 -20.55 -32.96
CA HIS A 930 -4.60 -21.10 -32.11
C HIS A 930 -5.03 -22.12 -31.07
N LEU A 931 -6.33 -22.36 -30.87
CA LEU A 931 -6.80 -23.42 -29.96
C LEU A 931 -6.40 -24.85 -30.45
N ASP A 932 -6.00 -24.99 -31.71
CA ASP A 932 -5.47 -26.23 -32.29
C ASP A 932 -3.93 -26.31 -32.26
N ALA A 933 -3.24 -25.38 -31.58
CA ALA A 933 -1.79 -25.41 -31.45
C ALA A 933 -1.30 -26.78 -30.93
N PRO A 934 -0.14 -27.30 -31.38
CA PRO A 934 0.33 -28.62 -30.96
C PRO A 934 0.46 -28.79 -29.44
N ALA A 935 0.84 -27.73 -28.74
CA ALA A 935 0.95 -27.71 -27.28
C ALA A 935 -0.38 -27.31 -26.61
N PRO A 936 -0.97 -28.16 -25.74
CA PRO A 936 -2.20 -27.85 -25.02
C PRO A 936 -2.12 -26.59 -24.14
N GLU A 937 -0.95 -26.30 -23.56
CA GLU A 937 -0.72 -25.12 -22.74
C GLU A 937 -0.85 -23.83 -23.57
N GLU A 938 -0.32 -23.85 -24.80
CA GLU A 938 -0.43 -22.75 -25.74
C GLU A 938 -1.89 -22.52 -26.16
N ALA A 939 -2.62 -23.60 -26.45
CA ALA A 939 -4.05 -23.55 -26.76
C ALA A 939 -4.89 -23.01 -25.58
N ALA A 940 -4.52 -23.34 -24.34
CA ALA A 940 -5.17 -22.85 -23.13
C ALA A 940 -5.00 -21.33 -22.95
N GLU A 941 -3.79 -20.81 -23.15
CA GLU A 941 -3.54 -19.36 -23.12
C GLU A 941 -4.31 -18.64 -24.24
N ALA A 942 -4.36 -19.23 -25.43
CA ALA A 942 -5.16 -18.70 -26.54
C ALA A 942 -6.65 -18.67 -26.22
N LEU A 943 -7.21 -19.71 -25.60
CA LEU A 943 -8.60 -19.71 -25.15
C LEU A 943 -8.84 -18.67 -24.05
N ALA A 944 -7.93 -18.53 -23.08
CA ALA A 944 -8.06 -17.56 -22.01
C ALA A 944 -8.14 -16.13 -22.57
N ALA A 945 -7.32 -15.83 -23.58
CA ALA A 945 -7.35 -14.57 -24.30
C ALA A 945 -8.60 -14.43 -25.17
N ALA A 946 -9.01 -15.46 -25.91
CA ALA A 946 -10.21 -15.44 -26.73
C ALA A 946 -11.46 -15.15 -25.88
N LEU A 947 -11.65 -15.85 -24.75
CA LEU A 947 -12.78 -15.64 -23.84
C LEU A 947 -12.80 -14.24 -23.23
N ALA A 948 -11.64 -13.66 -22.90
CA ALA A 948 -11.56 -12.31 -22.36
C ALA A 948 -11.94 -11.22 -23.39
N ARG A 949 -11.72 -11.50 -24.69
CA ARG A 949 -11.94 -10.57 -25.81
C ARG A 949 -13.22 -10.82 -26.59
N MET A 950 -13.89 -11.94 -26.34
CA MET A 950 -15.12 -12.36 -27.01
C MET A 950 -16.24 -11.36 -26.76
N GLN A 951 -17.04 -11.08 -27.79
CA GLN A 951 -18.28 -10.33 -27.70
C GLN A 951 -19.48 -11.28 -27.54
N PRO A 952 -20.61 -10.84 -26.96
CA PRO A 952 -21.78 -11.71 -26.76
C PRO A 952 -22.30 -12.40 -28.03
N ALA A 953 -22.16 -11.77 -29.20
CA ALA A 953 -22.59 -12.33 -30.48
C ALA A 953 -21.72 -13.51 -30.98
N GLU A 954 -20.54 -13.75 -30.39
CA GLU A 954 -19.56 -14.73 -30.87
C GLU A 954 -19.59 -16.05 -30.09
N VAL A 955 -20.54 -16.20 -29.17
CA VAL A 955 -20.70 -17.40 -28.33
C VAL A 955 -20.76 -18.67 -29.19
N GLU A 956 -21.57 -18.67 -30.24
CA GLU A 956 -21.73 -19.84 -31.11
C GLU A 956 -20.42 -20.19 -31.83
N THR A 957 -19.67 -19.19 -32.30
CA THR A 957 -18.37 -19.38 -32.94
C THR A 957 -17.37 -20.05 -32.01
N VAL A 958 -17.31 -19.61 -30.75
CA VAL A 958 -16.42 -20.20 -29.74
C VAL A 958 -16.86 -21.62 -29.36
N VAL A 959 -18.17 -21.83 -29.15
CA VAL A 959 -18.71 -23.17 -28.84
C VAL A 959 -18.39 -24.17 -29.95
N ARG A 960 -18.66 -23.82 -31.22
CA ARG A 960 -18.36 -24.68 -32.38
C ARG A 960 -16.87 -25.02 -32.47
N ARG A 961 -16.00 -24.05 -32.16
CA ARG A 961 -14.56 -24.27 -32.14
C ARG A 961 -14.15 -25.24 -31.03
N LEU A 962 -14.71 -25.10 -29.83
CA LEU A 962 -14.47 -26.00 -28.71
C LEU A 962 -15.00 -27.41 -28.98
N GLU A 963 -16.18 -27.54 -29.59
CA GLU A 963 -16.77 -28.83 -30.01
C GLU A 963 -15.83 -29.63 -30.91
N GLY A 964 -15.21 -28.97 -31.90
CA GLY A 964 -14.21 -29.61 -32.77
C GLY A 964 -12.94 -30.08 -32.04
N ILE A 965 -12.68 -29.57 -30.84
CA ILE A 965 -11.50 -29.92 -30.02
C ILE A 965 -11.82 -31.02 -29.00
N VAL A 966 -13.10 -31.27 -28.67
CA VAL A 966 -13.51 -32.32 -27.72
C VAL A 966 -12.85 -33.68 -28.00
N PRO A 967 -12.70 -34.14 -29.26
CA PRO A 967 -11.98 -35.40 -29.55
C PRO A 967 -10.49 -35.39 -29.16
N LYS A 968 -9.84 -34.21 -29.12
CA LYS A 968 -8.43 -34.03 -28.73
C LYS A 968 -8.30 -33.98 -27.20
N ARG A 969 -8.27 -35.16 -26.57
CA ARG A 969 -8.35 -35.33 -25.10
C ARG A 969 -7.37 -34.46 -24.28
N ARG A 970 -6.11 -34.34 -24.72
CA ARG A 970 -5.10 -33.51 -24.03
C ARG A 970 -5.47 -32.02 -24.05
N HIS A 971 -5.88 -31.50 -25.21
CA HIS A 971 -6.37 -30.13 -25.36
C HIS A 971 -7.62 -29.89 -24.54
N LEU A 972 -8.59 -30.81 -24.60
CA LEU A 972 -9.84 -30.71 -23.86
C LEU A 972 -9.59 -30.47 -22.36
N VAL A 973 -8.70 -31.24 -21.73
CA VAL A 973 -8.38 -31.08 -20.30
C VAL A 973 -7.80 -29.69 -20.00
N ALA A 974 -6.88 -29.21 -20.84
CA ALA A 974 -6.29 -27.88 -20.67
C ALA A 974 -7.33 -26.76 -20.84
N LEU A 975 -8.16 -26.83 -21.89
CA LEU A 975 -9.18 -25.83 -22.19
C LEU A 975 -10.32 -25.80 -21.15
N LEU A 976 -10.70 -26.96 -20.60
CA LEU A 976 -11.72 -27.04 -19.55
C LEU A 976 -11.34 -26.27 -18.30
N SER A 977 -10.07 -26.32 -17.91
CA SER A 977 -9.56 -25.56 -16.76
C SER A 977 -9.77 -24.05 -16.95
N VAL A 978 -9.54 -23.56 -18.17
CA VAL A 978 -9.72 -22.16 -18.55
C VAL A 978 -11.19 -21.76 -18.51
N VAL A 979 -12.08 -22.53 -19.16
CA VAL A 979 -13.53 -22.25 -19.13
C VAL A 979 -14.05 -22.26 -17.70
N ALA A 980 -13.70 -23.30 -16.92
CA ALA A 980 -14.14 -23.44 -15.53
C ALA A 980 -13.69 -22.28 -14.64
N SER A 981 -12.50 -21.72 -14.87
CA SER A 981 -11.99 -20.56 -14.12
C SER A 981 -12.81 -19.28 -14.35
N ARG A 982 -13.55 -19.20 -15.46
CA ARG A 982 -14.36 -18.03 -15.86
C ARG A 982 -15.84 -18.13 -15.47
N LEU A 983 -16.26 -19.25 -14.87
CA LEU A 983 -17.65 -19.55 -14.53
C LEU A 983 -17.96 -19.35 -13.04
N GLY A 984 -17.47 -18.24 -12.46
CA GLY A 984 -17.81 -17.83 -11.10
C GLY A 984 -19.30 -17.50 -10.92
N PRO A 985 -19.75 -17.20 -9.68
CA PRO A 985 -21.17 -16.95 -9.37
C PRO A 985 -21.79 -15.79 -10.14
N TYR A 986 -20.98 -14.80 -10.51
CA TYR A 986 -21.39 -13.58 -11.22
C TYR A 986 -20.87 -13.54 -12.66
N ALA A 987 -20.48 -14.69 -13.22
CA ALA A 987 -19.93 -14.78 -14.57
C ALA A 987 -20.88 -14.19 -15.62
N ALA A 988 -20.31 -13.51 -16.61
CA ALA A 988 -21.08 -12.87 -17.67
C ALA A 988 -21.97 -13.89 -18.44
N PRO A 989 -23.19 -13.49 -18.87
CA PRO A 989 -24.13 -14.41 -19.52
C PRO A 989 -23.56 -15.15 -20.75
N HIS A 990 -22.73 -14.47 -21.55
CA HIS A 990 -22.10 -15.08 -22.72
C HIS A 990 -21.05 -16.13 -22.36
N LEU A 991 -20.28 -15.95 -21.26
CA LEU A 991 -19.35 -16.97 -20.77
C LEU A 991 -20.11 -18.18 -20.22
N VAL A 992 -21.22 -17.95 -19.52
CA VAL A 992 -22.14 -19.01 -19.09
C VAL A 992 -22.69 -19.77 -20.29
N ALA A 993 -23.06 -19.09 -21.37
CA ALA A 993 -23.53 -19.72 -22.60
C ALA A 993 -22.45 -20.58 -23.28
N VAL A 994 -21.20 -20.10 -23.35
CA VAL A 994 -20.06 -20.91 -23.83
C VAL A 994 -19.88 -22.17 -22.97
N GLY A 995 -19.93 -22.01 -21.64
CA GLY A 995 -19.87 -23.14 -20.71
C GLY A 995 -21.01 -24.15 -20.94
N LYS A 996 -22.24 -23.68 -21.15
CA LYS A 996 -23.40 -24.55 -21.45
C LYS A 996 -23.25 -25.28 -22.78
N GLY A 997 -22.74 -24.62 -23.82
CA GLY A 997 -22.46 -25.24 -25.11
C GLY A 997 -21.43 -26.38 -24.99
N LEU A 998 -20.29 -26.10 -24.32
CA LEU A 998 -19.29 -27.13 -24.04
C LEU A 998 -19.84 -28.26 -23.16
N LEU A 999 -20.68 -27.94 -22.17
CA LEU A 999 -21.33 -28.95 -21.33
C LEU A 999 -22.24 -29.87 -22.13
N ALA A 1000 -22.97 -29.36 -23.13
CA ALA A 1000 -23.81 -30.16 -24.02
C ALA A 1000 -22.97 -31.11 -24.87
N ALA A 1001 -21.85 -30.63 -25.43
CA ALA A 1001 -20.91 -31.45 -26.19
C ALA A 1001 -20.33 -32.60 -25.33
N LEU A 1002 -19.96 -32.31 -24.08
CA LEU A 1002 -19.47 -33.33 -23.14
C LEU A 1002 -20.55 -34.33 -22.73
N LYS A 1003 -21.82 -33.93 -22.63
CA LYS A 1003 -22.92 -34.83 -22.23
C LYS A 1003 -23.12 -35.99 -23.22
N ALA A 1004 -22.83 -35.74 -24.50
CA ALA A 1004 -22.93 -36.74 -25.56
C ALA A 1004 -21.79 -37.77 -25.51
N ASP A 1005 -20.66 -37.44 -24.88
CA ASP A 1005 -19.47 -38.28 -24.83
C ASP A 1005 -19.41 -39.11 -23.54
N VAL A 1006 -19.63 -40.41 -23.67
CA VAL A 1006 -19.64 -41.36 -22.54
C VAL A 1006 -18.28 -41.49 -21.84
N LEU A 1007 -17.18 -41.11 -22.50
CA LEU A 1007 -15.83 -41.18 -21.92
C LEU A 1007 -15.44 -39.90 -21.16
N ALA A 1008 -16.24 -38.83 -21.27
CA ALA A 1008 -15.94 -37.53 -20.69
C ALA A 1008 -16.76 -37.22 -19.42
N VAL A 1009 -17.32 -38.24 -18.77
CA VAL A 1009 -18.21 -38.09 -17.59
C VAL A 1009 -17.56 -37.27 -16.45
N PRO A 1010 -16.29 -37.50 -16.06
CA PRO A 1010 -15.66 -36.68 -15.03
C PRO A 1010 -15.57 -35.19 -15.41
N GLN A 1011 -15.25 -34.90 -16.67
CA GLN A 1011 -15.14 -33.55 -17.21
C GLN A 1011 -16.52 -32.88 -17.31
N TYR A 1012 -17.54 -33.61 -17.76
CA TYR A 1012 -18.94 -33.19 -17.76
C TYR A 1012 -19.37 -32.77 -16.36
N LEU A 1013 -19.12 -33.61 -15.33
CA LEU A 1013 -19.49 -33.32 -13.95
C LEU A 1013 -18.71 -32.13 -13.36
N GLY A 1014 -17.41 -32.03 -13.63
CA GLY A 1014 -16.58 -30.92 -13.17
C GLY A 1014 -17.03 -29.56 -13.73
N LEU A 1015 -17.53 -29.53 -14.96
CA LEU A 1015 -18.12 -28.34 -15.56
C LEU A 1015 -19.58 -28.11 -15.10
N ALA A 1016 -20.38 -29.18 -14.99
CA ALA A 1016 -21.75 -29.15 -14.51
C ALA A 1016 -21.86 -28.53 -13.11
N ALA A 1017 -20.93 -28.89 -12.21
CA ALA A 1017 -20.87 -28.36 -10.84
C ALA A 1017 -20.76 -26.84 -10.77
N ARG A 1018 -20.18 -26.20 -11.80
CA ARG A 1018 -20.07 -24.74 -11.91
C ARG A 1018 -21.24 -24.10 -12.64
N LEU A 1019 -21.99 -24.86 -13.45
CA LEU A 1019 -23.00 -24.32 -14.35
C LEU A 1019 -24.44 -24.54 -13.89
N LEU A 1020 -24.70 -25.69 -13.27
CA LEU A 1020 -26.01 -26.16 -12.91
C LEU A 1020 -26.35 -25.75 -11.47
N ASP A 1021 -27.60 -25.41 -11.22
CA ASP A 1021 -28.13 -25.32 -9.86
C ASP A 1021 -28.27 -26.73 -9.26
N TRP A 1022 -28.62 -26.80 -7.97
CA TRP A 1022 -28.74 -28.08 -7.26
C TRP A 1022 -29.79 -29.02 -7.90
N ARG A 1023 -30.86 -28.48 -8.50
CA ARG A 1023 -31.94 -29.28 -9.09
C ARG A 1023 -31.49 -29.88 -10.42
N ALA A 1024 -30.90 -29.07 -11.29
CA ALA A 1024 -30.34 -29.54 -12.55
C ALA A 1024 -29.13 -30.47 -12.35
N LEU A 1025 -28.33 -30.24 -11.30
CA LEU A 1025 -27.24 -31.14 -10.91
C LEU A 1025 -27.80 -32.49 -10.41
N ALA A 1026 -28.84 -32.50 -9.56
CA ALA A 1026 -29.49 -33.73 -9.13
C ALA A 1026 -30.06 -34.53 -10.31
N GLN A 1027 -30.67 -33.84 -11.29
CA GLN A 1027 -31.14 -34.47 -12.52
C GLN A 1027 -30.00 -35.05 -13.34
N ALA A 1028 -28.89 -34.32 -13.51
CA ALA A 1028 -27.71 -34.79 -14.23
C ALA A 1028 -27.11 -36.04 -13.57
N LEU A 1029 -27.01 -36.07 -12.24
CA LEU A 1029 -26.55 -37.24 -11.48
C LEU A 1029 -27.49 -38.43 -11.66
N SER A 1030 -28.81 -38.19 -11.60
CA SER A 1030 -29.83 -39.22 -11.78
C SER A 1030 -29.81 -39.81 -13.20
N ASP A 1031 -29.62 -38.97 -14.22
CA ASP A 1031 -29.47 -39.37 -15.61
C ASP A 1031 -28.24 -40.26 -15.82
N LEU A 1032 -27.10 -39.92 -15.19
CA LEU A 1032 -25.88 -40.71 -15.24
C LEU A 1032 -26.04 -42.06 -14.53
N GLY A 1033 -26.74 -42.10 -13.40
CA GLY A 1033 -27.08 -43.34 -12.70
C GLY A 1033 -27.93 -44.28 -13.57
N ARG A 1034 -28.99 -43.75 -14.21
CA ARG A 1034 -29.86 -44.52 -15.13
C ARG A 1034 -29.12 -45.08 -16.35
N ARG A 1035 -28.10 -44.36 -16.85
CA ARG A 1035 -27.26 -44.78 -17.98
C ARG A 1035 -26.08 -45.67 -17.57
N ASP A 1036 -25.98 -46.01 -16.29
CA ASP A 1036 -24.88 -46.76 -15.69
C ASP A 1036 -23.49 -46.13 -15.87
N LEU A 1037 -23.43 -44.79 -15.94
CA LEU A 1037 -22.19 -44.02 -16.14
C LEU A 1037 -21.57 -43.51 -14.83
N LEU A 1038 -22.16 -43.84 -13.68
CA LEU A 1038 -21.57 -43.61 -12.36
C LEU A 1038 -20.62 -44.76 -11.96
N HIS A 1039 -19.65 -45.06 -12.83
CA HIS A 1039 -18.52 -45.93 -12.52
C HIS A 1039 -17.51 -45.22 -11.60
N HIS A 1040 -16.40 -45.88 -11.22
CA HIS A 1040 -15.43 -45.34 -10.24
C HIS A 1040 -15.07 -43.86 -10.44
N ASP A 1041 -14.52 -43.49 -11.61
CA ASP A 1041 -14.10 -42.10 -11.87
C ASP A 1041 -15.28 -41.12 -11.98
N GLY A 1042 -16.42 -41.60 -12.52
CA GLY A 1042 -17.67 -40.83 -12.54
C GLY A 1042 -18.17 -40.52 -11.13
N MET A 1043 -18.08 -41.48 -10.22
CA MET A 1043 -18.41 -41.30 -8.80
C MET A 1043 -17.49 -40.29 -8.12
N VAL A 1044 -16.17 -40.39 -8.30
CA VAL A 1044 -15.20 -39.42 -7.73
C VAL A 1044 -15.50 -37.99 -8.20
N ALA A 1045 -15.79 -37.82 -9.48
CA ALA A 1045 -16.16 -36.53 -10.05
C ALA A 1045 -17.52 -36.03 -9.53
N ALA A 1046 -18.49 -36.93 -9.36
CA ALA A 1046 -19.80 -36.59 -8.81
C ALA A 1046 -19.70 -36.14 -7.35
N MET A 1047 -18.87 -36.79 -6.52
CA MET A 1047 -18.60 -36.35 -5.14
C MET A 1047 -17.98 -34.95 -5.13
N SER A 1048 -17.00 -34.69 -6.00
CA SER A 1048 -16.38 -33.37 -6.16
C SER A 1048 -17.41 -32.31 -6.58
N ALA A 1049 -18.34 -32.66 -7.48
CA ALA A 1049 -19.43 -31.78 -7.90
C ALA A 1049 -20.41 -31.47 -6.76
N VAL A 1050 -20.74 -32.46 -5.94
CA VAL A 1050 -21.55 -32.31 -4.72
C VAL A 1050 -20.88 -31.37 -3.72
N HIS A 1051 -19.57 -31.50 -3.50
CA HIS A 1051 -18.82 -30.61 -2.60
C HIS A 1051 -18.79 -29.15 -3.09
N ALA A 1052 -18.79 -28.94 -4.40
CA ALA A 1052 -18.86 -27.61 -5.01
C ALA A 1052 -20.28 -27.01 -4.97
N CYS A 1053 -21.33 -27.81 -4.72
CA CYS A 1053 -22.71 -27.33 -4.65
C CYS A 1053 -22.91 -26.31 -3.52
N VAL A 1054 -23.68 -25.25 -3.80
CA VAL A 1054 -23.96 -24.18 -2.85
C VAL A 1054 -25.10 -24.53 -1.89
N HIS A 1055 -26.04 -25.38 -2.34
CA HIS A 1055 -27.18 -25.86 -1.55
C HIS A 1055 -27.12 -27.38 -1.34
N PRO A 1056 -26.08 -27.88 -0.65
CA PRO A 1056 -25.88 -29.31 -0.49
C PRO A 1056 -27.02 -29.98 0.29
N SER A 1057 -27.72 -29.29 1.20
CA SER A 1057 -28.89 -29.87 1.90
C SER A 1057 -30.08 -30.15 0.97
N LEU A 1058 -30.34 -29.29 -0.02
CA LEU A 1058 -31.43 -29.53 -0.99
C LEU A 1058 -31.05 -30.64 -1.97
N LEU A 1059 -29.77 -30.71 -2.33
CA LEU A 1059 -29.23 -31.80 -3.14
C LEU A 1059 -29.31 -33.15 -2.41
N GLU A 1060 -29.00 -33.18 -1.10
CA GLU A 1060 -29.17 -34.37 -0.25
C GLU A 1060 -30.63 -34.84 -0.25
N GLU A 1061 -31.57 -33.94 0.03
CA GLU A 1061 -32.99 -34.23 0.12
C GLU A 1061 -33.52 -34.86 -1.18
N GLN A 1062 -33.10 -34.34 -2.32
CA GLN A 1062 -33.51 -34.83 -3.63
C GLN A 1062 -32.97 -36.22 -3.99
N LEU A 1063 -31.78 -36.58 -3.49
CA LEU A 1063 -31.09 -37.82 -3.85
C LEU A 1063 -31.28 -38.95 -2.83
N ARG A 1064 -31.65 -38.61 -1.59
CA ARG A 1064 -31.74 -39.53 -0.44
C ARG A 1064 -32.68 -40.71 -0.66
N GLU A 1065 -33.84 -40.50 -1.26
CA GLU A 1065 -34.87 -41.53 -1.46
C GLU A 1065 -34.69 -42.34 -2.76
N SER A 1066 -33.54 -42.20 -3.44
CA SER A 1066 -33.29 -42.91 -4.69
C SER A 1066 -33.11 -44.42 -4.45
N GLN A 1067 -33.63 -45.24 -5.37
CA GLN A 1067 -33.41 -46.69 -5.36
C GLN A 1067 -31.96 -47.06 -5.69
N ASP A 1068 -31.24 -46.20 -6.44
CA ASP A 1068 -29.83 -46.42 -6.80
C ASP A 1068 -28.91 -46.09 -5.60
N PRO A 1069 -28.15 -47.07 -5.06
CA PRO A 1069 -27.25 -46.84 -3.93
C PRO A 1069 -26.14 -45.82 -4.23
N ARG A 1070 -25.76 -45.62 -5.50
CA ARG A 1070 -24.76 -44.61 -5.90
C ARG A 1070 -25.27 -43.20 -5.66
N LEU A 1071 -26.56 -42.94 -5.92
CA LEU A 1071 -27.18 -41.64 -5.68
C LEU A 1071 -27.35 -41.37 -4.20
N ARG A 1072 -27.71 -42.39 -3.40
CA ARG A 1072 -27.73 -42.28 -1.93
C ARG A 1072 -26.33 -42.03 -1.35
N ARG A 1073 -25.28 -42.60 -1.94
CA ARG A 1073 -23.88 -42.30 -1.57
C ARG A 1073 -23.50 -40.84 -1.83
N LEU A 1074 -23.99 -40.24 -2.91
CA LEU A 1074 -23.81 -38.81 -3.20
C LEU A 1074 -24.65 -37.92 -2.27
N ALA A 1075 -25.84 -38.37 -1.87
CA ALA A 1075 -26.66 -37.70 -0.87
C ALA A 1075 -25.92 -37.63 0.49
N LEU A 1076 -25.24 -38.69 0.90
CA LEU A 1076 -24.36 -38.69 2.08
C LEU A 1076 -23.22 -37.65 1.96
N GLU A 1077 -22.55 -37.55 0.81
CA GLU A 1077 -21.53 -36.50 0.61
C GLU A 1077 -22.13 -35.09 0.71
N ALA A 1078 -23.36 -34.92 0.23
CA ALA A 1078 -24.08 -33.66 0.33
C ALA A 1078 -24.43 -33.32 1.80
N LEU A 1079 -24.80 -34.32 2.62
CA LEU A 1079 -24.98 -34.16 4.07
C LEU A 1079 -23.69 -33.69 4.75
N VAL A 1080 -22.55 -34.34 4.45
CA VAL A 1080 -21.23 -33.98 5.00
C VAL A 1080 -20.85 -32.55 4.60
N GLN A 1081 -21.02 -32.20 3.32
CA GLN A 1081 -20.76 -30.85 2.83
C GLN A 1081 -21.69 -29.80 3.47
N ALA A 1082 -22.95 -30.16 3.73
CA ALA A 1082 -23.91 -29.29 4.40
C ALA A 1082 -23.51 -28.99 5.86
N ALA A 1083 -22.83 -29.92 6.54
CA ALA A 1083 -22.28 -29.73 7.88
C ALA A 1083 -20.94 -28.96 7.90
N SER A 1084 -20.16 -29.07 6.83
CA SER A 1084 -18.80 -28.51 6.73
C SER A 1084 -18.72 -26.98 6.64
N PRO A 1085 -17.63 -26.36 7.13
CA PRO A 1085 -17.15 -26.43 8.51
C PRO A 1085 -17.91 -25.44 9.42
N LYS A 1086 -18.72 -24.54 8.84
CA LYS A 1086 -19.36 -23.43 9.56
C LYS A 1086 -20.85 -23.64 9.82
N ASN A 1087 -21.41 -24.79 9.43
CA ASN A 1087 -22.83 -25.08 9.60
C ASN A 1087 -23.10 -26.14 10.69
N GLY A 1088 -22.11 -26.94 11.06
CA GLY A 1088 -22.13 -27.87 12.18
C GLY A 1088 -22.98 -29.13 11.97
N TRP A 1089 -22.83 -30.10 12.87
CA TRP A 1089 -23.65 -31.32 12.92
C TRP A 1089 -24.81 -31.17 13.92
N THR A 1090 -25.96 -30.70 13.43
CA THR A 1090 -27.20 -30.55 14.21
C THR A 1090 -27.82 -31.91 14.55
N ALA A 1091 -28.80 -31.94 15.46
CA ALA A 1091 -29.54 -33.16 15.79
C ALA A 1091 -30.17 -33.82 14.56
N GLU A 1092 -30.77 -33.03 13.67
CA GLU A 1092 -31.40 -33.53 12.44
C GLU A 1092 -30.35 -34.15 11.50
N ARG A 1093 -29.19 -33.50 11.33
CA ARG A 1093 -28.11 -34.03 10.49
C ARG A 1093 -27.51 -35.31 11.07
N ARG A 1094 -27.42 -35.43 12.39
CA ARG A 1094 -26.96 -36.66 13.07
C ARG A 1094 -27.97 -37.80 12.89
N ALA A 1095 -29.28 -37.51 13.01
CA ALA A 1095 -30.32 -38.49 12.74
C ALA A 1095 -30.29 -38.97 11.27
N LEU A 1096 -30.08 -38.06 10.32
CA LEU A 1096 -29.89 -38.42 8.91
C LEU A 1096 -28.63 -39.27 8.70
N LEU A 1097 -27.51 -38.94 9.34
CA LEU A 1097 -26.30 -39.75 9.27
C LEU A 1097 -26.54 -41.17 9.78
N GLU A 1098 -27.30 -41.33 10.86
CA GLU A 1098 -27.66 -42.64 11.40
C GLU A 1098 -28.51 -43.46 10.42
N ARG A 1099 -29.45 -42.81 9.72
CA ARG A 1099 -30.20 -43.45 8.63
C ARG A 1099 -29.27 -43.96 7.51
N TYR A 1100 -28.22 -43.20 7.16
CA TYR A 1100 -27.23 -43.64 6.18
C TYR A 1100 -26.33 -44.78 6.67
N ARG A 1101 -26.03 -44.84 7.98
CA ARG A 1101 -25.27 -45.96 8.59
C ARG A 1101 -26.05 -47.27 8.58
N GLN A 1102 -27.38 -47.18 8.54
CA GLN A 1102 -28.30 -48.32 8.48
C GLN A 1102 -28.75 -48.64 7.04
N ASP A 1103 -28.16 -48.00 6.01
CA ASP A 1103 -28.50 -48.27 4.61
C ASP A 1103 -28.18 -49.73 4.24
N THR A 1104 -29.05 -50.37 3.46
CA THR A 1104 -28.89 -51.76 3.04
C THR A 1104 -27.70 -51.97 2.11
N SER A 1105 -27.20 -50.91 1.47
CA SER A 1105 -26.02 -50.96 0.61
C SER A 1105 -24.73 -50.72 1.40
N PRO A 1106 -23.76 -51.65 1.38
CA PRO A 1106 -22.43 -51.43 1.97
C PRO A 1106 -21.71 -50.21 1.40
N ALA A 1107 -22.01 -49.82 0.15
CA ALA A 1107 -21.42 -48.66 -0.50
C ALA A 1107 -21.86 -47.33 0.13
N VAL A 1108 -22.97 -47.30 0.88
CA VAL A 1108 -23.49 -46.14 1.60
C VAL A 1108 -23.18 -46.27 3.09
N ALA A 1109 -23.55 -47.40 3.71
CA ALA A 1109 -23.37 -47.65 5.14
C ALA A 1109 -21.89 -47.66 5.56
N GLY A 1110 -21.01 -48.24 4.72
CA GLY A 1110 -19.57 -48.26 4.96
C GLY A 1110 -18.98 -46.86 5.14
N PRO A 1111 -19.02 -45.99 4.12
CA PRO A 1111 -18.55 -44.60 4.26
C PRO A 1111 -19.27 -43.81 5.37
N ALA A 1112 -20.59 -44.00 5.56
CA ALA A 1112 -21.34 -43.33 6.63
C ALA A 1112 -20.83 -43.70 8.04
N SER A 1113 -20.35 -44.94 8.24
CA SER A 1113 -19.78 -45.39 9.51
C SER A 1113 -18.46 -44.67 9.88
N PHE A 1114 -17.73 -44.14 8.89
CA PHE A 1114 -16.49 -43.40 9.09
C PHE A 1114 -16.68 -41.88 9.15
N VAL A 1115 -17.90 -41.38 8.96
CA VAL A 1115 -18.22 -39.98 9.24
C VAL A 1115 -18.36 -39.83 10.76
N MET A 1116 -17.47 -39.05 11.36
CA MET A 1116 -17.42 -38.79 12.80
C MET A 1116 -17.79 -37.32 13.08
N PRO A 1117 -19.08 -37.03 13.36
CA PRO A 1117 -19.47 -35.73 13.90
C PRO A 1117 -18.70 -35.40 15.19
N PRO A 1118 -18.28 -34.13 15.38
CA PRO A 1118 -17.59 -33.69 16.59
C PRO A 1118 -18.45 -33.73 17.86
#